data_AF-A0A1H1M982-F1
#
_entry.id   AF-A0A1H1M982-F1
#
_cell.length_a   1.000
_cell.length_b   1.000
_cell.length_c   1.000
_cell.angle_alpha   90.00
_cell.angle_beta   90.00
_cell.angle_gamma   90.00
#
_symmetry.space_group_name_H-M   'P 1'
#
loop_
_entity.id
_entity.type
_entity.pdbx_description
1 polymer ?
#
loop_
_entity_poly.entity_id
_entity_poly.type
_entity_poly.pdbx_seq_one_letter_code
_entity_poly.pdbx_strand_id
1 'polypeptide(L)'
;MTIGENTVLPQVRNLAPCPRLGRATVLGVNSGDAESYAAGAVYVHVHARRASRSDATTALWIEGVGRNTDTHLAPGGRHGGIRLRMQPGKFYTCSVDVVLSDPLTGPLAQSRLSIAAGAVIDGSTKWALASSDRAPNEPGRYRIMVRFRVPEEASEAWIRLICGMTANGGAVGWDRFQLTQTVGDIDYFDGDESDDRWYSYRWAGEPGASESVRTMIEPSKSWPGSDSWATPDRAVIAEIFAQIVARATHLAVDEAMVLGQYLDQVRAGEYADLSAAATLLISEAERMIATRREADVRSPASKIISKTNNQLVRLLTKPHSPILAELVGGRLSDQGAWAAAVDPLREAVDGDAGSTTRYRLAFALERTGQRAEIGKLVRSTAAAEAGAPFDVRRAAEIDVNRFAPRREVGEFLAEHLSEIRLRADHTARSGAGGLGEFPIFTYWGQGYHDAPPVVRACRRALERHNPPDQLHFIDDATLPYYADFPDSLMRGSVGQRALFSDALRVELLARYGGIWVDATCLTTAPLTESVTELAGSGFFAFNYVESRISSWFMVSRQGSRIVALLRAALLTWFEHRQDLIDYYLIHHLFEMLYRLEPGFAEEWDGGIRLGSRPPHALQVMMYEPLDSNELDRVLRSSFIHKLTHKLNRQHRDGFISSDSYLAAVIRGAGESPARSEQR
;
A
#
# COMPACT_ATOMS: atom_id res chain seq x y z
N MET A 1 -18.24 -26.11 -29.51
CA MET A 1 -18.78 -25.00 -30.33
C MET A 1 -17.58 -24.13 -30.66
N THR A 2 -17.30 -23.89 -31.94
CA THR A 2 -16.16 -23.07 -32.38
C THR A 2 -16.35 -21.66 -31.81
N ILE A 3 -15.38 -21.19 -31.02
CA ILE A 3 -15.38 -19.83 -30.45
C ILE A 3 -15.43 -18.85 -31.62
N GLY A 4 -16.34 -17.89 -31.58
CA GLY A 4 -16.49 -16.89 -32.64
C GLY A 4 -15.18 -16.16 -32.89
N GLU A 5 -14.86 -15.92 -34.16
CA GLU A 5 -13.58 -15.39 -34.68
C GLU A 5 -13.15 -13.99 -34.16
N ASN A 6 -13.81 -13.42 -33.14
CA ASN A 6 -13.62 -12.04 -32.70
C ASN A 6 -13.20 -11.85 -31.23
N THR A 7 -12.83 -12.90 -30.48
CA THR A 7 -12.28 -12.71 -29.12
C THR A 7 -10.81 -12.29 -29.22
N VAL A 8 -10.53 -10.99 -29.10
CA VAL A 8 -9.17 -10.44 -29.12
C VAL A 8 -8.46 -10.80 -27.81
N LEU A 9 -7.50 -11.72 -27.87
CA LEU A 9 -6.63 -12.07 -26.74
C LEU A 9 -5.88 -10.81 -26.24
N PRO A 10 -5.66 -10.65 -24.93
CA PRO A 10 -5.00 -9.49 -24.36
C PRO A 10 -3.56 -9.41 -24.87
N GLN A 11 -3.17 -8.18 -25.23
CA GLN A 11 -1.88 -7.88 -25.81
C GLN A 11 -1.16 -6.84 -24.96
N VAL A 12 0.14 -7.02 -24.78
CA VAL A 12 1.03 -5.98 -24.25
C VAL A 12 1.97 -5.55 -25.37
N ARG A 13 2.10 -4.23 -25.54
CA ARG A 13 3.00 -3.62 -26.53
C ARG A 13 4.22 -3.04 -25.84
N ASN A 14 5.40 -3.46 -26.29
CA ASN A 14 6.64 -2.74 -26.03
C ASN A 14 6.82 -1.72 -27.16
N LEU A 15 6.72 -0.44 -26.80
CA LEU A 15 6.76 0.68 -27.73
C LEU A 15 8.17 0.99 -28.26
N ALA A 16 9.20 0.33 -27.71
CA ALA A 16 10.56 0.47 -28.18
C ALA A 16 10.72 -0.15 -29.58
N PRO A 17 11.05 0.64 -30.63
CA PRO A 17 11.20 0.10 -31.98
C PRO A 17 12.43 -0.81 -32.12
N CYS A 18 13.49 -0.51 -31.38
CA CYS A 18 14.71 -1.32 -31.30
C CYS A 18 15.09 -1.55 -29.81
N PRO A 19 14.46 -2.53 -29.12
CA PRO A 19 14.68 -2.81 -27.70
C PRO A 19 16.11 -3.25 -27.35
N ARG A 20 16.75 -4.03 -28.23
CA ARG A 20 18.17 -4.43 -28.11
C ARG A 20 19.08 -3.34 -28.67
N LEU A 21 19.38 -2.35 -27.82
CA LEU A 21 20.02 -1.11 -28.24
C LEU A 21 21.38 -1.29 -28.94
N GLY A 22 22.11 -2.39 -28.74
CA GLY A 22 23.37 -2.66 -29.44
C GLY A 22 23.20 -2.81 -30.97
N ARG A 23 21.99 -3.14 -31.42
CA ARG A 23 21.59 -3.18 -32.85
C ARG A 23 21.14 -1.82 -33.38
N ALA A 24 20.93 -0.83 -32.52
CA ALA A 24 20.42 0.47 -32.93
C ALA A 24 21.47 1.27 -33.70
N THR A 25 21.00 1.98 -34.74
CA THR A 25 21.79 3.01 -35.42
C THR A 25 22.00 4.19 -34.47
N VAL A 26 23.25 4.55 -34.22
CA VAL A 26 23.60 5.68 -33.35
C VAL A 26 23.69 6.94 -34.18
N LEU A 27 22.91 7.96 -33.81
CA LEU A 27 22.85 9.25 -34.48
C LEU A 27 23.30 10.37 -33.52
N GLY A 28 24.10 11.29 -34.04
CA GLY A 28 24.49 12.51 -33.34
C GLY A 28 23.45 13.62 -33.52
N VAL A 29 23.77 14.81 -33.00
CA VAL A 29 22.87 15.98 -32.99
C VAL A 29 22.42 16.41 -34.39
N ASN A 30 23.28 16.24 -35.38
CA ASN A 30 23.09 16.78 -36.73
C ASN A 30 22.73 15.69 -37.76
N SER A 31 22.47 14.45 -37.34
CA SER A 31 22.43 13.30 -38.25
C SER A 31 21.17 12.45 -38.14
N GLY A 32 20.10 12.91 -37.48
CA GLY A 32 18.88 12.12 -37.33
C GLY A 32 17.61 12.91 -37.58
N ASP A 33 16.75 12.35 -38.43
CA ASP A 33 15.37 12.79 -38.65
C ASP A 33 14.38 11.99 -37.79
N ALA A 34 13.13 12.45 -37.73
CA ALA A 34 12.08 11.81 -36.94
C ALA A 34 11.81 10.37 -37.40
N GLU A 35 11.95 10.09 -38.70
CA GLU A 35 11.75 8.75 -39.27
C GLU A 35 12.82 7.76 -38.80
N SER A 36 14.09 8.16 -38.79
CA SER A 36 15.18 7.32 -38.29
C SER A 36 14.98 6.94 -36.83
N TYR A 37 14.52 7.90 -36.00
CA TYR A 37 14.22 7.62 -34.60
C TYR A 37 12.97 6.75 -34.43
N ALA A 38 11.96 6.91 -35.29
CA ALA A 38 10.80 6.03 -35.33
C ALA A 38 11.16 4.60 -35.75
N ALA A 39 12.20 4.44 -36.58
CA ALA A 39 12.79 3.15 -36.97
C ALA A 39 13.78 2.59 -35.94
N GLY A 40 13.90 3.20 -34.76
CA GLY A 40 14.69 2.67 -33.64
C GLY A 40 16.12 3.18 -33.55
N ALA A 41 16.49 4.21 -34.31
CA ALA A 41 17.75 4.90 -34.08
C ALA A 41 17.79 5.54 -32.68
N VAL A 42 19.00 5.68 -32.15
CA VAL A 42 19.23 6.22 -30.80
C VAL A 42 20.08 7.47 -30.91
N TYR A 43 19.62 8.54 -30.25
CA TYR A 43 20.42 9.74 -30.10
C TYR A 43 21.47 9.53 -29.00
N VAL A 44 22.74 9.84 -29.28
CA VAL A 44 23.80 9.90 -28.27
C VAL A 44 24.24 11.36 -28.09
N HIS A 45 24.29 11.81 -26.84
CA HIS A 45 24.62 13.19 -26.51
C HIS A 45 26.03 13.57 -26.95
N VAL A 46 26.27 14.86 -27.27
CA VAL A 46 27.57 15.35 -27.79
C VAL A 46 28.77 15.09 -26.88
N HIS A 47 28.53 14.89 -25.59
CA HIS A 47 29.58 14.60 -24.62
C HIS A 47 29.86 13.11 -24.48
N ALA A 48 29.14 12.27 -25.22
CA ALA A 48 29.23 10.84 -25.20
C ALA A 48 29.44 10.29 -26.62
N ARG A 49 29.95 9.06 -26.73
CA ARG A 49 30.02 8.33 -28.00
C ARG A 49 29.85 6.84 -27.76
N ARG A 50 29.58 6.11 -28.85
CA ARG A 50 29.62 4.64 -28.84
C ARG A 50 31.05 4.18 -28.54
N ALA A 51 31.21 3.38 -27.49
CA ALA A 51 32.48 2.73 -27.19
C ALA A 51 32.70 1.54 -28.15
N SER A 52 33.94 1.33 -28.59
CA SER A 52 34.29 0.15 -29.38
C SER A 52 34.62 -1.00 -28.43
N ARG A 53 33.82 -2.06 -28.47
CA ARG A 53 34.09 -3.29 -27.70
C ARG A 53 33.87 -4.51 -28.58
N SER A 54 34.76 -5.51 -28.44
CA SER A 54 34.75 -6.77 -29.19
C SER A 54 33.98 -7.89 -28.50
N ASP A 55 33.42 -7.65 -27.31
CA ASP A 55 32.55 -8.60 -26.63
C ASP A 55 31.16 -8.58 -27.30
N ALA A 56 30.78 -9.70 -27.90
CA ALA A 56 29.52 -9.85 -28.62
C ALA A 56 28.32 -9.73 -27.65
N THR A 57 27.92 -8.50 -27.37
CA THR A 57 26.80 -8.18 -26.48
C THR A 57 25.71 -7.44 -27.26
N THR A 58 24.45 -7.67 -26.89
CA THR A 58 23.26 -6.97 -27.40
C THR A 58 23.17 -5.52 -26.90
N ALA A 59 24.11 -5.08 -26.06
CA ALA A 59 24.13 -3.77 -25.42
C ALA A 59 24.77 -2.68 -26.28
N LEU A 60 24.23 -1.46 -26.19
CA LEU A 60 24.88 -0.26 -26.70
C LEU A 60 25.80 0.32 -25.64
N TRP A 61 27.10 0.22 -25.87
CA TRP A 61 28.12 0.76 -24.97
C TRP A 61 28.40 2.22 -25.26
N ILE A 62 28.37 3.03 -24.21
CA ILE A 62 28.59 4.47 -24.26
C ILE A 62 29.75 4.85 -23.34
N GLU A 63 30.65 5.72 -23.82
CA GLU A 63 31.74 6.34 -23.05
C GLU A 63 31.70 7.87 -23.16
N GLY A 64 32.31 8.57 -22.20
CA GLY A 64 32.45 10.03 -22.24
C GLY A 64 33.58 10.49 -23.18
N VAL A 65 33.42 11.67 -23.81
CA VAL A 65 34.38 12.22 -24.80
C VAL A 65 35.09 13.48 -24.30
N GLY A 66 34.66 14.06 -23.17
CA GLY A 66 35.28 15.26 -22.61
C GLY A 66 35.11 15.38 -21.09
N ARG A 67 35.23 16.60 -20.57
CA ARG A 67 35.16 16.88 -19.11
C ARG A 67 33.73 17.02 -18.58
N ASN A 68 32.71 16.94 -19.43
CA ASN A 68 31.31 17.10 -19.02
C ASN A 68 30.71 15.74 -18.63
N THR A 69 30.02 15.69 -17.48
CA THR A 69 29.31 14.51 -17.00
C THR A 69 27.88 14.39 -17.53
N ASP A 70 27.37 15.37 -18.30
CA ASP A 70 26.09 15.25 -19.02
C ASP A 70 26.24 14.34 -20.25
N THR A 71 26.46 13.06 -19.96
CA THR A 71 26.55 11.98 -20.92
C THR A 71 25.30 11.13 -20.82
N HIS A 72 24.56 11.01 -21.91
CA HIS A 72 23.32 10.27 -21.99
C HIS A 72 23.03 9.82 -23.42
N LEU A 73 22.10 8.88 -23.55
CA LEU A 73 21.44 8.58 -24.81
C LEU A 73 19.92 8.74 -24.68
N ALA A 74 19.23 8.91 -25.79
CA ALA A 74 17.77 9.03 -25.85
C ALA A 74 17.21 8.12 -26.95
N PRO A 75 16.62 6.97 -26.58
CA PRO A 75 15.76 6.20 -27.49
C PRO A 75 14.60 7.09 -27.97
N GLY A 76 14.36 7.14 -29.28
CA GLY A 76 13.35 8.01 -29.88
C GLY A 76 13.81 9.44 -30.17
N GLY A 77 15.10 9.75 -29.97
CA GLY A 77 15.74 10.97 -30.50
C GLY A 77 15.83 12.16 -29.55
N ARG A 78 16.42 13.26 -30.05
CA ARG A 78 16.73 14.48 -29.27
C ARG A 78 15.64 15.55 -29.30
N HIS A 79 14.94 15.69 -30.42
CA HIS A 79 14.02 16.79 -30.71
C HIS A 79 12.70 16.26 -31.28
N GLY A 80 11.65 17.06 -31.12
CA GLY A 80 10.34 16.80 -31.71
C GLY A 80 9.40 16.07 -30.74
N GLY A 81 8.18 16.60 -30.65
CA GLY A 81 6.95 16.02 -30.10
C GLY A 81 7.06 15.05 -28.92
N ILE A 82 6.04 14.21 -28.81
CA ILE A 82 5.99 13.13 -27.84
C ILE A 82 6.62 11.90 -28.49
N ARG A 83 7.76 11.46 -27.96
CA ARG A 83 8.61 10.43 -28.58
C ARG A 83 8.16 9.03 -28.23
N LEU A 84 8.68 8.03 -28.95
CA LEU A 84 8.41 6.60 -28.72
C LEU A 84 6.92 6.25 -28.72
N ARG A 85 6.12 6.98 -29.51
CA ARG A 85 4.67 6.78 -29.63
C ARG A 85 3.90 6.90 -28.31
N MET A 86 4.49 7.57 -27.31
CA MET A 86 3.79 7.91 -26.08
C MET A 86 2.62 8.86 -26.38
N GLN A 87 1.66 8.92 -25.47
CA GLN A 87 0.46 9.74 -25.59
C GLN A 87 0.23 10.54 -24.30
N PRO A 88 -0.24 11.80 -24.40
CA PRO A 88 -0.67 12.58 -23.24
C PRO A 88 -1.71 11.85 -22.39
N GLY A 89 -1.67 12.06 -21.08
CA GLY A 89 -2.60 11.48 -20.11
C GLY A 89 -2.44 9.97 -19.88
N LYS A 90 -1.50 9.30 -20.54
CA LYS A 90 -1.23 7.87 -20.36
C LYS A 90 -0.08 7.62 -19.37
N PHE A 91 -0.15 6.47 -18.71
CA PHE A 91 0.90 5.96 -17.82
C PHE A 91 1.80 4.99 -18.56
N TYR A 92 3.10 5.12 -18.32
CA TYR A 92 4.14 4.30 -18.91
C TYR A 92 5.08 3.75 -17.84
N THR A 93 5.56 2.53 -18.10
CA THR A 93 6.69 1.95 -17.40
C THR A 93 7.85 1.86 -18.39
N CYS A 94 8.95 2.53 -18.07
CA CYS A 94 10.21 2.42 -18.80
C CYS A 94 11.18 1.59 -17.98
N SER A 95 11.79 0.59 -18.60
CA SER A 95 12.84 -0.24 -17.97
C SER A 95 13.96 -0.55 -18.95
N VAL A 96 15.16 -0.75 -18.42
CA VAL A 96 16.37 -1.02 -19.22
C VAL A 96 17.39 -1.74 -18.36
N ASP A 97 18.25 -2.51 -19.00
CA ASP A 97 19.42 -3.11 -18.36
C ASP A 97 20.60 -2.13 -18.44
N VAL A 98 21.22 -1.87 -17.29
CA VAL A 98 22.52 -1.21 -17.16
C VAL A 98 23.59 -2.27 -17.01
N VAL A 99 24.60 -2.26 -17.88
CA VAL A 99 25.72 -3.20 -17.86
C VAL A 99 27.01 -2.45 -17.58
N LEU A 100 27.73 -2.88 -16.54
CA LEU A 100 29.06 -2.38 -16.19
C LEU A 100 30.05 -3.52 -16.18
N SER A 101 31.17 -3.37 -16.88
CA SER A 101 32.32 -4.28 -16.74
C SER A 101 33.20 -3.89 -15.56
N ASP A 102 33.32 -2.59 -15.32
CA ASP A 102 34.13 -1.99 -14.28
C ASP A 102 33.36 -0.82 -13.66
N PRO A 103 33.61 -0.46 -12.39
CA PRO A 103 33.06 0.75 -11.80
C PRO A 103 33.42 2.00 -12.61
N LEU A 104 32.48 2.93 -12.76
CA LEU A 104 32.79 4.25 -13.31
C LEU A 104 33.70 5.03 -12.35
N THR A 105 34.65 5.76 -12.93
CA THR A 105 35.68 6.50 -12.19
C THR A 105 35.76 7.97 -12.64
N GLY A 106 36.53 8.78 -11.91
CA GLY A 106 36.65 10.22 -12.16
C GLY A 106 35.42 11.02 -11.71
N PRO A 107 35.23 12.26 -12.21
CA PRO A 107 34.03 13.04 -11.94
C PRO A 107 32.79 12.38 -12.52
N LEU A 108 31.76 12.22 -11.69
CA LEU A 108 30.50 11.58 -12.07
C LEU A 108 29.29 12.45 -11.74
N ALA A 109 28.27 12.41 -12.60
CA ALA A 109 27.00 13.08 -12.34
C ALA A 109 26.27 12.46 -11.13
N GLN A 110 25.52 13.29 -10.39
CA GLN A 110 24.66 12.80 -9.31
C GLN A 110 23.57 11.85 -9.84
N SER A 111 23.06 12.10 -11.05
CA SER A 111 22.02 11.32 -11.73
C SER A 111 22.53 10.18 -12.61
N ARG A 112 23.82 9.83 -12.55
CA ARG A 112 24.40 8.75 -13.36
C ARG A 112 23.67 7.42 -13.22
N LEU A 113 23.81 6.53 -14.21
CA LEU A 113 23.29 5.17 -14.21
C LEU A 113 21.78 5.11 -13.92
N SER A 114 21.01 6.06 -14.46
CA SER A 114 19.57 6.17 -14.21
C SER A 114 18.78 6.46 -15.48
N ILE A 115 17.46 6.33 -15.38
CA ILE A 115 16.50 6.77 -16.38
C ILE A 115 15.91 8.12 -15.92
N ALA A 116 15.75 9.07 -16.83
CA ALA A 116 14.94 10.26 -16.61
C ALA A 116 13.91 10.42 -17.71
N ALA A 117 12.63 10.44 -17.33
CA ALA A 117 11.54 10.79 -18.24
C ALA A 117 11.28 12.30 -18.12
N GLY A 118 11.29 13.04 -19.23
CA GLY A 118 11.09 14.48 -19.25
C GLY A 118 9.97 14.89 -20.20
N ALA A 119 9.49 16.12 -20.05
CA ALA A 119 8.47 16.70 -20.91
C ALA A 119 8.58 18.23 -21.02
N VAL A 120 7.95 18.81 -22.04
CA VAL A 120 7.67 20.25 -22.10
C VAL A 120 6.19 20.46 -21.76
N ILE A 121 5.92 21.18 -20.67
CA ILE A 121 4.57 21.50 -20.20
C ILE A 121 4.42 23.02 -20.28
N ASP A 122 3.41 23.51 -21.00
CA ASP A 122 3.15 24.95 -21.17
C ASP A 122 4.40 25.75 -21.59
N GLY A 123 5.17 25.21 -22.53
CA GLY A 123 6.42 25.81 -23.02
C GLY A 123 7.62 25.72 -22.06
N SER A 124 7.43 25.17 -20.85
CA SER A 124 8.49 24.99 -19.86
C SER A 124 9.07 23.58 -19.89
N THR A 125 10.38 23.47 -20.08
CA THR A 125 11.09 22.18 -20.07
C THR A 125 11.23 21.63 -18.65
N LYS A 126 10.59 20.49 -18.39
CA LYS A 126 10.81 19.65 -17.20
C LYS A 126 11.74 18.50 -17.56
N TRP A 127 13.01 18.64 -17.20
CA TRP A 127 14.05 17.67 -17.53
C TRP A 127 13.86 16.28 -16.89
N ALA A 128 13.15 16.23 -15.76
CA ALA A 128 12.74 15.00 -15.10
C ALA A 128 11.34 15.19 -14.48
N LEU A 129 10.33 14.55 -15.07
CA LEU A 129 9.03 14.28 -14.46
C LEU A 129 9.14 13.16 -13.43
N ALA A 130 9.97 12.17 -13.74
CA ALA A 130 10.32 11.05 -12.89
C ALA A 130 11.73 10.57 -13.23
N SER A 131 12.39 9.98 -12.24
CA SER A 131 13.68 9.33 -12.42
C SER A 131 13.68 7.97 -11.75
N SER A 132 14.43 7.03 -12.31
CA SER A 132 14.67 5.74 -11.64
C SER A 132 15.66 5.93 -10.49
N ASP A 133 15.69 4.96 -9.59
CA ASP A 133 16.90 4.73 -8.80
C ASP A 133 18.09 4.47 -9.72
N ARG A 134 19.28 4.78 -9.24
CA ARG A 134 20.53 4.54 -9.97
C ARG A 134 20.90 3.07 -9.84
N ALA A 135 21.42 2.47 -10.91
CA ALA A 135 22.11 1.21 -10.80
C ALA A 135 23.37 1.36 -9.90
N PRO A 136 23.76 0.31 -9.15
CA PRO A 136 25.03 0.28 -8.44
C PRO A 136 26.21 0.58 -9.37
N ASN A 137 27.22 1.29 -8.86
CA ASN A 137 28.44 1.58 -9.61
C ASN A 137 29.46 0.45 -9.42
N GLU A 138 29.06 -0.76 -9.75
CA GLU A 138 29.82 -2.00 -9.55
C GLU A 138 29.68 -2.89 -10.81
N PRO A 139 30.63 -3.79 -11.10
CA PRO A 139 30.50 -4.72 -12.21
C PRO A 139 29.23 -5.57 -12.10
N GLY A 140 28.43 -5.60 -13.16
CA GLY A 140 27.17 -6.34 -13.16
C GLY A 140 26.19 -5.89 -14.23
N ARG A 141 25.04 -6.58 -14.25
CA ARG A 141 23.86 -6.23 -15.05
C ARG A 141 22.72 -5.91 -14.09
N TYR A 142 22.17 -4.72 -14.19
CA TYR A 142 21.13 -4.23 -13.30
C TYR A 142 19.92 -3.74 -14.12
N ARG A 143 18.76 -4.33 -13.87
CA ARG A 143 17.49 -3.84 -14.42
C ARG A 143 17.04 -2.65 -13.58
N ILE A 144 16.93 -1.48 -14.19
CA ILE A 144 16.35 -0.29 -13.55
C ILE A 144 15.06 0.10 -14.27
N MET A 145 14.17 0.78 -13.55
CA MET A 145 12.87 1.20 -14.10
C MET A 145 12.39 2.52 -13.52
N VAL A 146 11.55 3.20 -14.28
CA VAL A 146 10.81 4.38 -13.85
C VAL A 146 9.39 4.32 -14.39
N ARG A 147 8.43 4.71 -13.54
CA ARG A 147 7.02 4.86 -13.93
C ARG A 147 6.69 6.33 -13.98
N PHE A 148 5.97 6.75 -15.01
CA PHE A 148 5.59 8.14 -15.17
C PHE A 148 4.29 8.27 -15.94
N ARG A 149 3.56 9.37 -15.68
CA ARG A 149 2.45 9.82 -16.51
C ARG A 149 2.99 10.89 -17.45
N VAL A 150 2.66 10.82 -18.74
CA VAL A 150 2.84 11.97 -19.63
C VAL A 150 1.70 12.95 -19.31
N PRO A 151 1.99 14.20 -18.87
CA PRO A 151 0.95 15.19 -18.59
C PRO A 151 0.03 15.40 -19.80
N GLU A 152 -1.23 15.77 -19.56
CA GLU A 152 -2.22 15.94 -20.64
C GLU A 152 -1.86 17.13 -21.55
N GLU A 153 -1.17 18.11 -20.97
CA GLU A 153 -0.75 19.37 -21.55
C GLU A 153 0.67 19.29 -22.14
N ALA A 154 1.29 18.10 -22.13
CA ALA A 154 2.63 17.92 -22.64
C ALA A 154 2.69 18.14 -24.16
N SER A 155 3.55 19.06 -24.61
CA SER A 155 3.83 19.30 -26.03
C SER A 155 5.00 18.44 -26.54
N GLU A 156 5.91 18.08 -25.64
CA GLU A 156 6.98 17.11 -25.88
C GLU A 156 7.13 16.16 -24.71
N ALA A 157 7.57 14.92 -24.97
CA ALA A 157 8.00 13.98 -23.93
C ALA A 157 9.09 13.04 -24.43
N TRP A 158 10.05 12.71 -23.56
CA TRP A 158 11.23 11.92 -23.92
C TRP A 158 11.75 11.08 -22.76
N ILE A 159 12.67 10.17 -23.08
CA ILE A 159 13.39 9.34 -22.11
C ILE A 159 14.89 9.54 -22.33
N ARG A 160 15.61 9.79 -21.24
CA ARG A 160 17.08 9.83 -21.19
C ARG A 160 17.60 8.67 -20.37
N LEU A 161 18.58 7.97 -20.91
CA LEU A 161 19.40 7.00 -20.19
C LEU A 161 20.72 7.67 -19.84
N ILE A 162 20.87 8.04 -18.57
CA ILE A 162 21.95 8.90 -18.09
C ILE A 162 23.16 8.03 -17.76
N CYS A 163 24.24 8.21 -18.50
CA CYS A 163 25.50 7.50 -18.29
C CYS A 163 26.28 8.16 -17.13
N GLY A 164 26.50 9.48 -17.22
CA GLY A 164 26.95 10.30 -16.09
C GLY A 164 28.45 10.29 -15.79
N MET A 165 29.31 10.01 -16.78
CA MET A 165 30.78 10.01 -16.65
C MET A 165 31.47 10.94 -17.65
N THR A 166 32.69 11.35 -17.31
CA THR A 166 33.63 12.09 -18.19
C THR A 166 34.48 11.14 -19.04
N ALA A 167 35.32 11.69 -19.93
CA ALA A 167 36.31 10.92 -20.68
C ALA A 167 37.23 10.11 -19.76
N ASN A 168 37.53 8.88 -20.16
CA ASN A 168 38.30 7.89 -19.39
C ASN A 168 37.63 7.45 -18.06
N GLY A 169 36.39 7.86 -17.79
CA GLY A 169 35.65 7.46 -16.59
C GLY A 169 35.00 6.06 -16.65
N GLY A 170 35.30 5.28 -17.69
CA GLY A 170 34.68 3.98 -17.97
C GLY A 170 33.57 4.06 -19.03
N ALA A 171 32.89 2.93 -19.26
CA ALA A 171 31.82 2.79 -20.24
C ALA A 171 30.59 2.10 -19.64
N VAL A 172 29.40 2.48 -20.11
CA VAL A 172 28.12 1.93 -19.66
C VAL A 172 27.43 1.26 -20.84
N GLY A 173 27.06 -0.02 -20.68
CA GLY A 173 26.23 -0.74 -21.63
C GLY A 173 24.76 -0.54 -21.31
N TRP A 174 23.94 -0.25 -22.32
CA TRP A 174 22.49 -0.18 -22.20
C TRP A 174 21.85 -1.22 -23.11
N ASP A 175 20.93 -2.02 -22.57
CA ASP A 175 20.35 -3.14 -23.30
C ASP A 175 18.91 -3.40 -22.85
N ARG A 176 18.17 -4.20 -23.62
CA ARG A 176 16.81 -4.64 -23.27
C ARG A 176 15.88 -3.50 -22.86
N PHE A 177 15.93 -2.40 -23.61
CA PHE A 177 15.10 -1.22 -23.41
C PHE A 177 13.64 -1.54 -23.69
N GLN A 178 12.78 -1.27 -22.71
CA GLN A 178 11.35 -1.58 -22.78
C GLN A 178 10.53 -0.41 -22.30
N LEU A 179 9.56 -0.01 -23.12
CA LEU A 179 8.59 1.02 -22.79
C LEU A 179 7.18 0.47 -23.01
N THR A 180 6.44 0.23 -21.93
CA THR A 180 5.09 -0.33 -22.02
C THR A 180 4.07 0.65 -21.45
N GLN A 181 2.88 0.68 -22.05
CA GLN A 181 1.72 1.42 -21.50
C GLN A 181 1.01 0.58 -20.43
N THR A 182 1.78 0.11 -19.45
CA THR A 182 1.31 -0.71 -18.34
C THR A 182 1.82 -0.14 -17.02
N VAL A 183 1.06 -0.38 -15.96
CA VAL A 183 1.38 0.03 -14.59
C VAL A 183 1.99 -1.11 -13.76
N GLY A 184 2.13 -2.32 -14.34
CA GLY A 184 2.77 -3.48 -13.72
C GLY A 184 4.20 -3.70 -14.22
N ASP A 185 4.98 -4.44 -13.43
CA ASP A 185 6.32 -4.88 -13.82
C ASP A 185 6.20 -6.06 -14.77
N ILE A 186 6.74 -5.89 -15.97
CA ILE A 186 6.69 -6.88 -17.03
C ILE A 186 8.13 -7.22 -17.35
N ASP A 187 8.42 -8.53 -17.38
CA ASP A 187 9.70 -9.04 -17.82
C ASP A 187 10.02 -8.52 -19.22
N TYR A 188 11.30 -8.43 -19.53
CA TYR A 188 11.70 -7.98 -20.86
C TYR A 188 11.14 -8.90 -21.94
N PHE A 189 10.59 -8.31 -23.00
CA PHE A 189 10.34 -9.02 -24.25
C PHE A 189 10.56 -8.13 -25.47
N ASP A 190 10.92 -8.77 -26.59
CA ASP A 190 10.85 -8.21 -27.94
C ASP A 190 10.19 -9.20 -28.90
N GLY A 191 10.13 -8.89 -30.20
CA GLY A 191 9.48 -9.76 -31.18
C GLY A 191 10.35 -10.92 -31.66
N ASP A 192 11.60 -11.01 -31.19
CA ASP A 192 12.52 -12.12 -31.48
C ASP A 192 12.47 -13.20 -30.38
N GLU A 193 11.76 -12.95 -29.27
CA GLU A 193 11.60 -13.94 -28.20
C GLU A 193 10.86 -15.18 -28.74
N SER A 194 11.36 -16.36 -28.36
CA SER A 194 10.68 -17.61 -28.68
C SER A 194 9.32 -17.65 -28.01
N ASP A 195 8.32 -18.15 -28.72
CA ASP A 195 7.04 -18.46 -28.09
C ASP A 195 7.28 -19.37 -26.90
N ASP A 196 6.69 -18.98 -25.78
CA ASP A 196 6.60 -19.82 -24.62
C ASP A 196 5.22 -20.47 -24.56
N ARG A 197 4.95 -21.18 -23.48
CA ARG A 197 3.70 -21.90 -23.29
C ARG A 197 2.47 -20.97 -23.24
N TRP A 198 2.67 -19.71 -22.89
CA TRP A 198 1.64 -18.73 -22.54
C TRP A 198 1.54 -17.59 -23.53
N TYR A 199 2.66 -17.20 -24.12
CA TYR A 199 2.75 -16.01 -24.93
C TYR A 199 3.45 -16.29 -26.25
N SER A 200 2.88 -15.69 -27.27
CA SER A 200 3.55 -15.49 -28.54
C SER A 200 4.11 -14.08 -28.59
N TYR A 201 5.32 -13.97 -29.11
CA TYR A 201 6.04 -12.71 -29.20
C TYR A 201 6.27 -12.38 -30.67
N ARG A 202 5.75 -11.25 -31.13
CA ARG A 202 5.84 -10.88 -32.55
C ARG A 202 6.19 -9.41 -32.68
N TRP A 203 6.90 -9.07 -33.74
CA TRP A 203 6.98 -7.68 -34.17
C TRP A 203 5.66 -7.25 -34.79
N ALA A 204 5.20 -6.03 -34.49
CA ALA A 204 4.02 -5.43 -35.12
C ALA A 204 4.27 -5.05 -36.59
N GLY A 205 5.54 -4.92 -36.98
CA GLY A 205 6.00 -4.68 -38.34
C GLY A 205 7.43 -5.21 -38.51
N GLU A 206 8.32 -4.40 -39.09
CA GLU A 206 9.70 -4.80 -39.33
C GLU A 206 10.47 -5.12 -38.03
N PRO A 207 11.15 -6.29 -37.94
CA PRO A 207 11.97 -6.66 -36.80
C PRO A 207 13.05 -5.64 -36.46
N GLY A 208 13.10 -5.19 -35.20
CA GLY A 208 14.09 -4.22 -34.75
C GLY A 208 13.85 -2.78 -35.22
N ALA A 209 12.71 -2.50 -35.87
CA ALA A 209 12.29 -1.16 -36.29
C ALA A 209 10.81 -0.85 -35.97
N SER A 210 10.13 -1.72 -35.22
CA SER A 210 8.70 -1.61 -34.91
C SER A 210 8.41 -2.05 -33.47
N GLU A 211 7.19 -1.80 -32.97
CA GLU A 211 6.79 -2.28 -31.65
C GLU A 211 6.82 -3.81 -31.61
N SER A 212 7.14 -4.39 -30.46
CA SER A 212 6.85 -5.81 -30.24
C SER A 212 5.54 -5.97 -29.47
N VAL A 213 4.84 -7.05 -29.80
CA VAL A 213 3.56 -7.45 -29.23
C VAL A 213 3.73 -8.80 -28.57
N ARG A 214 3.44 -8.85 -27.28
CA ARG A 214 3.25 -10.08 -26.54
C ARG A 214 1.77 -10.39 -26.51
N THR A 215 1.37 -11.48 -27.14
CA THR A 215 -0.03 -11.93 -27.24
C THR A 215 -0.17 -13.25 -26.51
N MET A 216 -1.16 -13.38 -25.64
CA MET A 216 -1.45 -14.66 -25.01
C MET A 216 -1.82 -15.72 -26.07
N ILE A 217 -1.31 -16.94 -25.94
CA ILE A 217 -1.68 -18.09 -26.77
C ILE A 217 -2.94 -18.75 -26.17
N GLU A 218 -3.86 -19.17 -27.02
CA GLU A 218 -5.11 -19.83 -26.60
C GLU A 218 -4.81 -21.15 -25.86
N PRO A 219 -5.16 -21.29 -24.56
CA PRO A 219 -4.68 -22.39 -23.73
C PRO A 219 -5.07 -23.80 -24.21
N SER A 220 -6.17 -23.91 -24.97
CA SER A 220 -6.69 -25.18 -25.50
C SER A 220 -5.81 -25.80 -26.60
N LYS A 221 -4.97 -25.02 -27.28
CA LYS A 221 -4.11 -25.50 -28.39
C LYS A 221 -2.72 -25.94 -27.94
N SER A 222 -2.35 -25.66 -26.70
CA SER A 222 -1.00 -25.87 -26.17
C SER A 222 -0.81 -27.20 -25.43
N TRP A 223 -1.81 -28.10 -25.38
CA TRP A 223 -1.74 -29.34 -24.59
C TRP A 223 -2.19 -30.61 -25.33
N PRO A 224 -1.39 -31.69 -25.39
CA PRO A 224 -1.80 -32.96 -25.98
C PRO A 224 -2.76 -33.77 -25.06
N GLY A 225 -3.81 -34.38 -25.63
CA GLY A 225 -4.62 -35.41 -24.96
C GLY A 225 -5.93 -34.96 -24.30
N SER A 226 -6.52 -33.84 -24.74
CA SER A 226 -7.76 -33.25 -24.16
C SER A 226 -9.05 -34.06 -24.32
N ASP A 227 -9.02 -35.18 -25.06
CA ASP A 227 -10.25 -35.80 -25.58
C ASP A 227 -10.80 -36.96 -24.72
N SER A 228 -10.22 -37.28 -23.56
CA SER A 228 -10.58 -38.52 -22.84
C SER A 228 -10.72 -38.43 -21.32
N TRP A 229 -11.03 -37.29 -20.71
CA TRP A 229 -11.09 -37.18 -19.23
C TRP A 229 -12.53 -36.98 -18.72
N ALA A 230 -12.81 -37.48 -17.51
CA ALA A 230 -14.16 -37.48 -16.92
C ALA A 230 -14.41 -36.24 -16.03
N THR A 231 -15.67 -35.80 -15.97
CA THR A 231 -16.13 -34.58 -15.30
C THR A 231 -15.98 -34.67 -13.76
N PRO A 232 -15.24 -33.75 -13.09
CA PRO A 232 -15.26 -33.64 -11.63
C PRO A 232 -16.43 -32.76 -11.15
N ASP A 233 -16.88 -32.99 -9.92
CA ASP A 233 -17.93 -32.21 -9.26
C ASP A 233 -17.51 -30.74 -9.06
N ARG A 234 -18.48 -29.81 -9.08
CA ARG A 234 -18.29 -28.36 -8.89
C ARG A 234 -17.50 -28.01 -7.62
N ALA A 235 -17.57 -28.86 -6.60
CA ALA A 235 -16.80 -28.70 -5.36
C ALA A 235 -15.29 -28.84 -5.58
N VAL A 236 -14.85 -29.78 -6.43
CA VAL A 236 -13.43 -30.00 -6.77
C VAL A 236 -12.91 -28.85 -7.64
N ILE A 237 -13.74 -28.33 -8.55
CA ILE A 237 -13.40 -27.14 -9.33
C ILE A 237 -13.22 -25.91 -8.42
N ALA A 238 -14.12 -25.70 -7.44
CA ALA A 238 -14.03 -24.62 -6.47
C ALA A 238 -12.81 -24.75 -5.54
N GLU A 239 -12.44 -25.96 -5.16
CA GLU A 239 -11.24 -26.30 -4.40
C GLU A 239 -9.96 -25.97 -5.17
N ILE A 240 -9.90 -26.32 -6.46
CA ILE A 240 -8.79 -25.99 -7.35
C ILE A 240 -8.67 -24.46 -7.54
N PHE A 241 -9.79 -23.76 -7.69
CA PHE A 241 -9.83 -22.30 -7.79
C PHE A 241 -9.39 -21.59 -6.50
N ALA A 242 -9.77 -22.08 -5.33
CA ALA A 242 -9.37 -21.54 -4.05
C ALA A 242 -7.85 -21.67 -3.83
N GLN A 243 -7.24 -22.78 -4.27
CA GLN A 243 -5.80 -23.00 -4.19
C GLN A 243 -4.99 -22.06 -5.09
N ILE A 244 -5.48 -21.77 -6.30
CA ILE A 244 -4.83 -20.82 -7.22
C ILE A 244 -4.93 -19.38 -6.67
N VAL A 245 -6.10 -18.96 -6.18
CA VAL A 245 -6.32 -17.61 -5.63
C VAL A 245 -5.56 -17.39 -4.32
N ALA A 246 -5.45 -18.41 -3.46
CA ALA A 246 -4.67 -18.33 -2.22
C ALA A 246 -3.16 -18.21 -2.45
N ARG A 247 -2.65 -18.71 -3.60
CA ARG A 247 -1.23 -18.66 -3.97
C ARG A 247 -0.90 -17.52 -4.96
N ALA A 248 -1.92 -16.78 -5.44
CA ALA A 248 -1.83 -15.72 -6.44
C ALA A 248 -1.23 -14.38 -5.94
N THR A 249 -0.86 -14.26 -4.66
CA THR A 249 -0.24 -13.04 -4.09
C THR A 249 1.11 -12.67 -4.73
N HIS A 250 1.65 -13.54 -5.58
CA HIS A 250 2.94 -13.38 -6.25
C HIS A 250 2.83 -13.37 -7.79
N LEU A 251 1.63 -13.26 -8.36
CA LEU A 251 1.43 -13.20 -9.82
C LEU A 251 1.66 -11.79 -10.38
N ALA A 252 2.32 -11.70 -11.53
CA ALA A 252 2.41 -10.47 -12.31
C ALA A 252 1.02 -10.12 -12.92
N VAL A 253 0.82 -8.85 -13.28
CA VAL A 253 -0.50 -8.29 -13.63
C VAL A 253 -1.11 -8.97 -14.86
N ASP A 254 -0.28 -9.41 -15.79
CA ASP A 254 -0.61 -10.21 -16.96
C ASP A 254 -1.03 -11.64 -16.61
N GLU A 255 -0.32 -12.32 -15.71
CA GLU A 255 -0.66 -13.66 -15.22
C GLU A 255 -2.03 -13.67 -14.51
N ALA A 256 -2.35 -12.61 -13.76
CA ALA A 256 -3.67 -12.41 -13.15
C ALA A 256 -4.77 -12.11 -14.19
N MET A 257 -4.43 -11.45 -15.30
CA MET A 257 -5.36 -11.20 -16.41
C MET A 257 -5.66 -12.47 -17.22
N VAL A 258 -4.66 -13.34 -17.44
CA VAL A 258 -4.82 -14.67 -18.06
C VAL A 258 -5.82 -15.51 -17.25
N LEU A 259 -5.62 -15.57 -15.94
CA LEU A 259 -6.51 -16.26 -15.01
C LEU A 259 -7.93 -15.68 -15.01
N GLY A 260 -8.06 -14.35 -15.07
CA GLY A 260 -9.36 -13.66 -15.15
C GLY A 260 -10.16 -13.96 -16.41
N GLN A 261 -9.51 -14.08 -17.57
CA GLN A 261 -10.20 -14.38 -18.83
C GLN A 261 -10.61 -15.85 -18.94
N TYR A 262 -9.77 -16.76 -18.45
CA TYR A 262 -10.10 -18.18 -18.38
C TYR A 262 -11.31 -18.42 -17.46
N LEU A 263 -11.38 -17.68 -16.35
CA LEU A 263 -12.53 -17.63 -15.44
C LEU A 263 -13.82 -17.16 -16.13
N ASP A 264 -13.74 -16.17 -17.02
CA ASP A 264 -14.88 -15.65 -17.76
C ASP A 264 -15.36 -16.63 -18.86
N GLN A 265 -14.46 -17.36 -19.51
CA GLN A 265 -14.80 -18.42 -20.48
C GLN A 265 -15.41 -19.66 -19.82
N VAL A 266 -14.91 -20.05 -18.64
CA VAL A 266 -15.54 -21.08 -17.79
C VAL A 266 -16.93 -20.64 -17.33
N ARG A 267 -17.14 -19.35 -17.00
CA ARG A 267 -18.48 -18.79 -16.68
C ARG A 267 -19.44 -18.77 -17.87
N ALA A 268 -18.93 -18.58 -19.08
CA ALA A 268 -19.72 -18.58 -20.31
C ALA A 268 -20.15 -20.00 -20.75
N GLY A 269 -19.61 -21.05 -20.11
CA GLY A 269 -19.94 -22.44 -20.43
C GLY A 269 -19.32 -22.92 -21.75
N GLU A 270 -18.25 -22.27 -22.20
CA GLU A 270 -17.64 -22.50 -23.52
C GLU A 270 -16.74 -23.75 -23.55
N TYR A 271 -16.42 -24.34 -22.40
CA TYR A 271 -15.65 -25.59 -22.28
C TYR A 271 -16.56 -26.79 -22.02
N ALA A 272 -16.44 -27.81 -22.89
CA ALA A 272 -17.21 -29.05 -22.79
C ALA A 272 -16.69 -30.02 -21.69
N ASP A 273 -15.40 -29.90 -21.31
CA ASP A 273 -14.75 -30.73 -20.29
C ASP A 273 -13.90 -29.87 -19.34
N LEU A 274 -14.34 -29.77 -18.09
CA LEU A 274 -13.76 -28.93 -17.03
C LEU A 274 -12.58 -29.62 -16.30
N SER A 275 -12.36 -30.92 -16.53
CA SER A 275 -11.34 -31.73 -15.85
C SER A 275 -9.91 -31.38 -16.27
N ALA A 276 -9.73 -31.17 -17.58
CA ALA A 276 -8.44 -30.83 -18.18
C ALA A 276 -7.98 -29.44 -17.75
N ALA A 277 -8.88 -28.47 -17.81
CA ALA A 277 -8.68 -27.07 -17.46
C ALA A 277 -8.07 -26.87 -16.05
N ALA A 278 -8.60 -27.60 -15.07
CA ALA A 278 -8.28 -27.42 -13.67
C ALA A 278 -6.92 -28.05 -13.29
N THR A 279 -6.63 -29.26 -13.79
CA THR A 279 -5.35 -29.96 -13.55
C THR A 279 -4.16 -29.24 -14.21
N LEU A 280 -4.41 -28.64 -15.38
CA LEU A 280 -3.46 -27.80 -16.12
C LEU A 280 -3.07 -26.52 -15.38
N LEU A 281 -4.04 -25.84 -14.75
CA LEU A 281 -3.82 -24.63 -13.96
C LEU A 281 -3.01 -24.91 -12.68
N ILE A 282 -3.21 -26.07 -12.05
CA ILE A 282 -2.46 -26.51 -10.85
C ILE A 282 -1.00 -26.78 -11.18
N SER A 283 -0.73 -27.60 -12.21
CA SER A 283 0.63 -27.92 -12.65
C SER A 283 1.40 -26.68 -13.13
N GLU A 284 0.71 -25.63 -13.54
CA GLU A 284 1.32 -24.36 -13.91
C GLU A 284 1.65 -23.48 -12.72
N ALA A 285 0.69 -23.26 -11.82
CA ALA A 285 0.92 -22.48 -10.61
C ALA A 285 2.09 -23.05 -9.79
N GLU A 286 2.21 -24.39 -9.72
CA GLU A 286 3.30 -25.06 -9.01
C GLU A 286 4.67 -24.91 -9.70
N ARG A 287 4.72 -24.93 -11.03
CA ARG A 287 5.97 -24.73 -11.78
C ARG A 287 6.46 -23.28 -11.71
N MET A 288 5.56 -22.31 -11.83
CA MET A 288 5.86 -20.86 -11.76
C MET A 288 6.36 -20.45 -10.37
N ILE A 289 5.82 -21.04 -9.30
CA ILE A 289 6.29 -20.86 -7.92
C ILE A 289 7.70 -21.45 -7.73
N ALA A 290 7.99 -22.60 -8.35
CA ALA A 290 9.30 -23.23 -8.27
C ALA A 290 10.40 -22.39 -8.97
N THR A 291 10.10 -21.80 -10.13
CA THR A 291 11.07 -20.98 -10.89
C THR A 291 11.33 -19.61 -10.25
N ARG A 292 10.35 -18.98 -9.57
CA ARG A 292 10.54 -17.69 -8.86
C ARG A 292 11.29 -17.80 -7.53
N ARG A 293 11.26 -18.95 -6.84
CA ARG A 293 12.09 -19.19 -5.64
C ARG A 293 13.60 -19.12 -5.93
N GLU A 294 14.01 -19.29 -7.19
CA GLU A 294 15.40 -19.15 -7.63
C GLU A 294 15.78 -17.72 -8.07
N ALA A 295 14.82 -16.79 -8.19
CA ALA A 295 15.03 -15.49 -8.86
C ALA A 295 14.68 -14.23 -8.03
N ASP A 296 14.43 -14.35 -6.73
CA ASP A 296 13.84 -13.25 -5.95
C ASP A 296 14.85 -12.16 -5.51
N VAL A 297 14.90 -11.04 -6.25
CA VAL A 297 15.24 -9.70 -5.74
C VAL A 297 14.40 -8.62 -6.47
N ARG A 298 13.39 -8.09 -5.77
CA ARG A 298 12.69 -6.78 -5.94
C ARG A 298 11.66 -6.63 -7.08
N SER A 299 10.37 -6.49 -6.72
CA SER A 299 9.48 -5.55 -7.45
C SER A 299 8.15 -5.20 -6.71
N PRO A 300 7.54 -4.01 -6.93
CA PRO A 300 6.34 -3.51 -6.25
C PRO A 300 5.12 -3.43 -7.19
N ALA A 301 4.20 -4.40 -7.10
CA ALA A 301 3.02 -4.57 -7.97
C ALA A 301 1.64 -4.49 -7.24
N SER A 302 1.47 -3.65 -6.21
CA SER A 302 0.31 -3.76 -5.31
C SER A 302 -0.99 -3.04 -5.72
N LYS A 303 -0.95 -1.96 -6.52
CA LYS A 303 -2.14 -1.07 -6.66
C LYS A 303 -3.20 -1.54 -7.67
N ILE A 304 -2.87 -2.43 -8.62
CA ILE A 304 -3.84 -2.96 -9.61
C ILE A 304 -4.57 -4.19 -9.07
N ILE A 305 -3.89 -4.98 -8.24
CA ILE A 305 -4.41 -6.16 -7.52
C ILE A 305 -5.69 -5.81 -6.73
N SER A 306 -5.79 -4.58 -6.24
CA SER A 306 -6.92 -4.05 -5.44
C SER A 306 -8.28 -4.03 -6.16
N LYS A 307 -8.33 -3.78 -7.47
CA LYS A 307 -9.61 -3.61 -8.19
C LYS A 307 -10.18 -4.95 -8.64
N THR A 308 -9.30 -5.86 -9.07
CA THR A 308 -9.63 -7.22 -9.51
C THR A 308 -10.00 -8.13 -8.31
N ASN A 309 -9.31 -8.00 -7.17
CA ASN A 309 -9.63 -8.76 -5.95
C ASN A 309 -11.03 -8.47 -5.41
N ASN A 310 -11.52 -7.23 -5.52
CA ASN A 310 -12.85 -6.85 -5.02
C ASN A 310 -14.01 -7.41 -5.86
N GLN A 311 -13.78 -7.73 -7.14
CA GLN A 311 -14.76 -8.43 -7.97
C GLN A 311 -14.71 -9.95 -7.76
N LEU A 312 -13.52 -10.53 -7.55
CA LEU A 312 -13.32 -11.96 -7.25
C LEU A 312 -13.88 -12.37 -5.88
N VAL A 313 -13.65 -11.57 -4.83
CA VAL A 313 -14.18 -11.84 -3.48
C VAL A 313 -15.71 -11.81 -3.46
N ARG A 314 -16.36 -10.97 -4.26
CA ARG A 314 -17.83 -10.93 -4.40
C ARG A 314 -18.42 -12.14 -5.14
N LEU A 315 -17.60 -12.87 -5.93
CA LEU A 315 -18.02 -14.03 -6.71
C LEU A 315 -17.85 -15.35 -5.93
N LEU A 316 -16.93 -15.39 -4.96
CA LEU A 316 -16.60 -16.58 -4.13
C LEU A 316 -17.56 -16.82 -2.95
N THR A 317 -18.51 -15.93 -2.69
CA THR A 317 -19.40 -15.99 -1.51
C THR A 317 -20.71 -16.76 -1.74
N LYS A 318 -20.73 -17.79 -2.60
CA LYS A 318 -21.86 -18.74 -2.63
C LYS A 318 -21.50 -20.02 -1.86
N PRO A 319 -22.37 -20.45 -0.93
CA PRO A 319 -22.02 -21.38 0.14
C PRO A 319 -21.95 -22.81 -0.42
N HIS A 320 -20.92 -23.57 -0.03
CA HIS A 320 -20.91 -25.01 0.29
C HIS A 320 -19.46 -25.56 0.25
N SER A 321 -18.74 -25.56 1.38
CA SER A 321 -17.91 -26.69 1.84
C SER A 321 -17.12 -26.34 3.13
N PRO A 322 -17.18 -27.16 4.20
CA PRO A 322 -16.46 -26.96 5.48
C PRO A 322 -14.95 -27.29 5.48
N ILE A 323 -14.40 -27.84 4.40
CA ILE A 323 -13.00 -28.34 4.35
C ILE A 323 -11.95 -27.19 4.28
N LEU A 324 -12.39 -25.94 4.05
CA LEU A 324 -11.57 -24.72 4.14
C LEU A 324 -11.09 -24.38 5.57
N ALA A 325 -11.66 -25.01 6.61
CA ALA A 325 -11.30 -24.76 8.00
C ALA A 325 -9.94 -25.33 8.41
N GLU A 326 -9.40 -26.31 7.67
CA GLU A 326 -8.21 -27.07 8.09
C GLU A 326 -6.88 -26.57 7.49
N LEU A 327 -6.89 -25.80 6.40
CA LEU A 327 -5.69 -25.52 5.61
C LEU A 327 -5.14 -24.07 5.66
N VAL A 328 -5.79 -23.12 6.35
CA VAL A 328 -5.34 -21.71 6.39
C VAL A 328 -5.06 -21.25 7.82
N GLY A 329 -3.77 -21.13 8.12
CA GLY A 329 -3.27 -20.33 9.24
C GLY A 329 -3.66 -18.85 9.08
N GLY A 330 -4.85 -18.50 9.58
CA GLY A 330 -5.26 -17.13 9.85
C GLY A 330 -5.58 -16.30 8.62
N ARG A 331 -6.84 -16.36 8.15
CA ARG A 331 -7.49 -15.30 7.36
C ARG A 331 -8.93 -15.72 7.04
N LEU A 332 -9.84 -15.46 7.97
CA LEU A 332 -11.27 -15.47 7.69
C LEU A 332 -11.71 -14.00 7.79
N SER A 333 -12.03 -13.38 6.66
CA SER A 333 -12.49 -11.97 6.61
C SER A 333 -14.01 -11.85 6.46
N ASP A 334 -14.71 -12.99 6.39
CA ASP A 334 -16.17 -13.05 6.21
C ASP A 334 -16.83 -13.78 7.40
N GLN A 335 -17.97 -13.26 7.87
CA GLN A 335 -18.72 -13.85 8.98
C GLN A 335 -19.13 -15.30 8.70
N GLY A 336 -19.45 -15.62 7.43
CA GLY A 336 -19.81 -16.98 7.02
C GLY A 336 -18.66 -17.99 7.16
N ALA A 337 -17.43 -17.53 6.96
CA ALA A 337 -16.24 -18.39 7.04
C ALA A 337 -15.83 -18.66 8.50
N TRP A 338 -15.99 -17.66 9.38
CA TRP A 338 -15.87 -17.88 10.83
C TRP A 338 -16.96 -18.81 11.38
N ALA A 339 -18.20 -18.70 10.89
CA ALA A 339 -19.29 -19.59 11.28
C ALA A 339 -18.98 -21.06 10.96
N ALA A 340 -18.42 -21.33 9.78
CA ALA A 340 -18.03 -22.68 9.38
C ALA A 340 -16.83 -23.25 10.17
N ALA A 341 -15.98 -22.39 10.75
CA ALA A 341 -14.81 -22.81 11.50
C ALA A 341 -15.08 -23.11 12.99
N VAL A 342 -16.23 -22.70 13.53
CA VAL A 342 -16.54 -22.85 14.96
C VAL A 342 -16.59 -24.32 15.37
N ASP A 343 -17.34 -25.16 14.65
CA ASP A 343 -17.56 -26.55 15.06
C ASP A 343 -16.27 -27.40 14.96
N PRO A 344 -15.47 -27.35 13.89
CA PRO A 344 -14.17 -28.04 13.85
C PRO A 344 -13.20 -27.58 14.95
N LEU A 345 -13.18 -26.28 15.25
CA LEU A 345 -12.34 -25.75 16.33
C LEU A 345 -12.83 -26.20 17.72
N ARG A 346 -14.14 -26.34 17.91
CA ARG A 346 -14.70 -26.93 19.14
C ARG A 346 -14.29 -28.39 19.30
N GLU A 347 -14.46 -29.20 18.26
CA GLU A 347 -14.05 -30.62 18.28
C GLU A 347 -12.56 -30.77 18.59
N ALA A 348 -11.70 -29.95 17.97
CA ALA A 348 -10.27 -29.96 18.26
C ALA A 348 -9.96 -29.59 19.72
N VAL A 349 -10.66 -28.60 20.29
CA VAL A 349 -10.49 -28.20 21.70
C VAL A 349 -10.96 -29.30 22.66
N ASP A 350 -12.06 -29.99 22.34
CA ASP A 350 -12.56 -31.13 23.11
C ASP A 350 -11.60 -32.33 23.05
N GLY A 351 -10.85 -32.46 21.95
CA GLY A 351 -9.75 -33.42 21.76
C GLY A 351 -8.41 -33.06 22.44
N ASP A 352 -8.42 -32.13 23.39
CA ASP A 352 -7.24 -31.61 24.11
C ASP A 352 -6.23 -30.81 23.26
N ALA A 353 -6.72 -30.02 22.30
CA ALA A 353 -5.84 -29.10 21.57
C ALA A 353 -5.21 -28.02 22.47
N GLY A 354 -4.00 -27.61 22.10
CA GLY A 354 -3.19 -26.60 22.78
C GLY A 354 -3.79 -25.20 22.80
N SER A 355 -3.14 -24.29 23.53
CA SER A 355 -3.61 -22.92 23.77
C SER A 355 -3.90 -22.14 22.49
N THR A 356 -3.08 -22.27 21.45
CA THR A 356 -3.26 -21.63 20.15
C THR A 356 -4.63 -21.95 19.52
N THR A 357 -5.03 -23.23 19.50
CA THR A 357 -6.32 -23.65 18.94
C THR A 357 -7.48 -23.11 19.76
N ARG A 358 -7.34 -23.08 21.09
CA ARG A 358 -8.35 -22.51 22.00
C ARG A 358 -8.56 -21.01 21.77
N TYR A 359 -7.50 -20.24 21.52
CA TYR A 359 -7.63 -18.82 21.16
C TYR A 359 -8.19 -18.60 19.76
N ARG A 360 -7.89 -19.48 18.81
CA ARG A 360 -8.53 -19.45 17.48
C ARG A 360 -10.04 -19.70 17.57
N LEU A 361 -10.46 -20.65 18.40
CA LEU A 361 -11.87 -20.86 18.70
C LEU A 361 -12.50 -19.61 19.32
N ALA A 362 -11.86 -19.01 20.32
CA ALA A 362 -12.33 -17.76 20.94
C ALA A 362 -12.51 -16.63 19.91
N PHE A 363 -11.58 -16.50 18.95
CA PHE A 363 -11.66 -15.52 17.89
C PHE A 363 -12.78 -15.81 16.89
N ALA A 364 -13.01 -17.08 16.53
CA ALA A 364 -14.13 -17.50 15.69
C ALA A 364 -15.49 -17.22 16.34
N LEU A 365 -15.61 -17.51 17.64
CA LEU A 365 -16.81 -17.21 18.43
C LEU A 365 -17.09 -15.70 18.51
N GLU A 366 -16.05 -14.86 18.60
CA GLU A 366 -16.18 -13.40 18.57
C GLU A 366 -16.82 -12.93 17.26
N ARG A 367 -16.28 -13.41 16.13
CA ARG A 367 -16.69 -13.00 14.79
C ARG A 367 -18.09 -13.50 14.39
N THR A 368 -18.56 -14.55 15.03
CA THR A 368 -19.91 -15.10 14.86
C THR A 368 -20.92 -14.55 15.89
N GLY A 369 -20.48 -13.67 16.80
CA GLY A 369 -21.36 -13.05 17.80
C GLY A 369 -21.68 -13.93 19.02
N GLN A 370 -21.06 -15.10 19.15
CA GLN A 370 -21.27 -16.06 20.24
C GLN A 370 -20.45 -15.70 21.51
N ARG A 371 -20.66 -14.47 22.02
CA ARG A 371 -19.79 -13.88 23.05
C ARG A 371 -19.87 -14.53 24.44
N ALA A 372 -20.95 -15.23 24.75
CA ALA A 372 -21.17 -15.80 26.08
C ALA A 372 -20.11 -16.86 26.49
N GLU A 373 -19.54 -17.56 25.51
CA GLU A 373 -18.62 -18.67 25.72
C GLU A 373 -17.15 -18.24 25.82
N ILE A 374 -16.81 -17.10 25.20
CA ILE A 374 -15.43 -16.62 25.03
C ILE A 374 -14.75 -16.41 26.38
N GLY A 375 -15.43 -15.74 27.31
CA GLY A 375 -14.82 -15.36 28.59
C GLY A 375 -14.36 -16.56 29.42
N LYS A 376 -15.12 -17.67 29.42
CA LYS A 376 -14.73 -18.89 30.14
C LYS A 376 -13.55 -19.56 29.45
N LEU A 377 -13.63 -19.73 28.13
CA LEU A 377 -12.59 -20.36 27.31
C LEU A 377 -11.25 -19.62 27.39
N VAL A 378 -11.27 -18.29 27.23
CA VAL A 378 -10.07 -17.45 27.28
C VAL A 378 -9.45 -17.48 28.67
N ARG A 379 -10.24 -17.32 29.75
CA ARG A 379 -9.71 -17.34 31.11
C ARG A 379 -9.13 -18.69 31.51
N SER A 380 -9.78 -19.80 31.18
CA SER A 380 -9.24 -21.12 31.50
C SER A 380 -7.97 -21.42 30.69
N THR A 381 -7.93 -21.02 29.43
CA THR A 381 -6.74 -21.16 28.57
C THR A 381 -5.59 -20.32 29.10
N ALA A 382 -5.82 -19.04 29.40
CA ALA A 382 -4.83 -18.14 29.97
C ALA A 382 -4.33 -18.59 31.36
N ALA A 383 -5.19 -19.24 32.14
CA ALA A 383 -4.79 -19.80 33.43
C ALA A 383 -3.84 -21.00 33.29
N ALA A 384 -4.04 -21.84 32.28
CA ALA A 384 -3.24 -23.04 32.05
C ALA A 384 -1.98 -22.79 31.21
N GLU A 385 -1.92 -21.68 30.48
CA GLU A 385 -0.78 -21.35 29.61
C GLU A 385 0.47 -20.96 30.42
N ALA A 386 1.59 -21.61 30.11
CA ALA A 386 2.89 -21.35 30.69
C ALA A 386 3.93 -21.05 29.59
N GLY A 387 4.98 -20.31 29.93
CA GLY A 387 6.10 -20.03 29.02
C GLY A 387 5.89 -18.91 28.00
N ALA A 388 4.75 -18.21 28.07
CA ALA A 388 4.52 -17.02 27.25
C ALA A 388 5.46 -15.87 27.66
N PRO A 389 5.86 -14.99 26.72
CA PRO A 389 6.80 -13.90 27.00
C PRO A 389 6.20 -12.73 27.81
N PHE A 390 4.94 -12.83 28.24
CA PHE A 390 4.23 -11.85 29.04
C PHE A 390 3.18 -12.53 29.92
N ASP A 391 2.64 -11.80 30.90
CA ASP A 391 1.55 -12.27 31.76
C ASP A 391 0.22 -12.35 30.96
N VAL A 392 -0.04 -13.53 30.41
CA VAL A 392 -1.22 -13.87 29.61
C VAL A 392 -2.51 -13.66 30.40
N ARG A 393 -2.52 -14.00 31.71
CA ARG A 393 -3.72 -13.86 32.55
C ARG A 393 -4.12 -12.39 32.67
N ARG A 394 -3.17 -11.53 33.03
CA ARG A 394 -3.42 -10.08 33.12
C ARG A 394 -3.74 -9.45 31.77
N ALA A 395 -3.18 -9.97 30.67
CA ALA A 395 -3.44 -9.45 29.32
C ALA A 395 -4.85 -9.82 28.80
N ALA A 396 -5.35 -10.99 29.21
CA ALA A 396 -6.70 -11.46 28.91
C ALA A 396 -7.79 -10.68 29.67
N GLU A 397 -7.53 -10.28 30.92
CA GLU A 397 -8.51 -9.60 31.77
C GLU A 397 -8.98 -8.23 31.26
N ILE A 398 -8.17 -7.57 30.41
CA ILE A 398 -8.50 -6.24 29.86
C ILE A 398 -9.68 -6.29 28.90
N ASP A 399 -9.64 -7.26 27.99
CA ASP A 399 -10.71 -7.50 27.03
C ASP A 399 -10.57 -8.94 26.54
N VAL A 400 -11.36 -9.81 27.15
CA VAL A 400 -11.40 -11.24 26.84
C VAL A 400 -11.92 -11.51 25.43
N ASN A 401 -12.75 -10.63 24.87
CA ASN A 401 -13.35 -10.85 23.56
C ASN A 401 -12.33 -10.67 22.44
N ARG A 402 -11.40 -9.72 22.61
CA ARG A 402 -10.35 -9.42 21.62
C ARG A 402 -8.97 -9.92 22.03
N PHE A 403 -8.90 -10.89 22.95
CA PHE A 403 -7.61 -11.34 23.48
C PHE A 403 -6.79 -12.15 22.48
N ALA A 404 -7.41 -12.98 21.65
CA ALA A 404 -6.69 -13.81 20.67
C ALA A 404 -5.75 -13.01 19.75
N PRO A 405 -6.21 -11.95 19.03
CA PRO A 405 -5.31 -11.13 18.22
C PRO A 405 -4.29 -10.38 19.08
N ARG A 406 -4.66 -9.96 20.31
CA ARG A 406 -3.73 -9.29 21.23
C ARG A 406 -2.57 -10.20 21.66
N ARG A 407 -2.86 -11.47 21.93
CA ARG A 407 -1.86 -12.47 22.30
C ARG A 407 -0.86 -12.67 21.16
N GLU A 408 -1.35 -12.83 19.93
CA GLU A 408 -0.50 -12.98 18.74
C GLU A 408 0.37 -11.74 18.49
N VAL A 409 -0.19 -10.54 18.68
CA VAL A 409 0.58 -9.29 18.68
C VAL A 409 1.65 -9.31 19.78
N GLY A 410 1.31 -9.78 20.99
CA GLY A 410 2.26 -9.89 22.09
C GLY A 410 3.43 -10.82 21.82
N GLU A 411 3.17 -11.98 21.23
CA GLU A 411 4.21 -12.94 20.84
C GLU A 411 5.13 -12.35 19.78
N PHE A 412 4.55 -11.73 18.75
CA PHE A 412 5.30 -11.04 17.71
C PHE A 412 6.19 -9.93 18.29
N LEU A 413 5.63 -9.07 19.15
CA LEU A 413 6.41 -7.99 19.75
C LEU A 413 7.54 -8.51 20.62
N ALA A 414 7.33 -9.61 21.36
CA ALA A 414 8.38 -10.21 22.16
C ALA A 414 9.50 -10.80 21.29
N GLU A 415 9.15 -11.46 20.18
CA GLU A 415 10.10 -12.01 19.21
C GLU A 415 10.96 -10.91 18.56
N HIS A 416 10.34 -9.77 18.22
CA HIS A 416 10.98 -8.65 17.53
C HIS A 416 11.41 -7.50 18.45
N LEU A 417 11.40 -7.68 19.78
CA LEU A 417 11.51 -6.58 20.74
C LEU A 417 12.84 -5.83 20.62
N SER A 418 13.94 -6.56 20.41
CA SER A 418 15.28 -5.98 20.24
C SER A 418 15.36 -5.07 19.02
N GLU A 419 14.74 -5.48 17.90
CA GLU A 419 14.67 -4.70 16.68
C GLU A 419 13.81 -3.44 16.87
N ILE A 420 12.65 -3.60 17.51
CA ILE A 420 11.73 -2.49 17.80
C ILE A 420 12.42 -1.44 18.68
N ARG A 421 13.15 -1.87 19.72
CA ARG A 421 13.94 -0.97 20.58
C ARG A 421 14.98 -0.18 19.79
N LEU A 422 15.75 -0.88 18.95
CA LEU A 422 16.79 -0.24 18.11
C LEU A 422 16.20 0.83 17.18
N ARG A 423 15.08 0.52 16.53
CA ARG A 423 14.35 1.45 15.65
C ARG A 423 13.78 2.66 16.42
N ALA A 424 13.23 2.43 17.61
CA ALA A 424 12.70 3.48 18.48
C ALA A 424 13.81 4.44 18.94
N ASP A 425 14.98 3.91 19.34
CA ASP A 425 16.13 4.71 19.76
C ASP A 425 16.69 5.59 18.62
N HIS A 426 16.71 5.07 17.39
CA HIS A 426 17.13 5.86 16.22
C HIS A 426 16.15 7.01 15.94
N THR A 427 14.84 6.74 16.06
CA THR A 427 13.79 7.74 15.85
C THR A 427 13.91 8.88 16.88
N ALA A 428 14.08 8.55 18.17
CA ALA A 428 14.24 9.54 19.24
C ALA A 428 15.44 10.49 19.04
N ARG A 429 16.52 10.00 18.42
CA ARG A 429 17.74 10.78 18.12
C ARG A 429 17.62 11.68 16.88
N SER A 430 16.66 11.40 16.01
CA SER A 430 16.54 12.02 14.68
C SER A 430 15.50 13.13 14.61
N GLY A 431 14.98 13.60 15.76
CA GLY A 431 13.88 14.56 15.85
C GLY A 431 14.07 15.76 14.92
N ALA A 432 13.26 15.83 13.87
CA ALA A 432 13.21 16.96 12.97
C ALA A 432 12.35 18.05 13.63
N GLY A 433 12.99 19.00 14.30
CA GLY A 433 12.33 20.25 14.71
C GLY A 433 11.93 21.06 13.47
N GLY A 434 10.71 21.61 13.45
CA GLY A 434 10.32 22.50 12.34
C GLY A 434 8.90 23.06 12.30
N LEU A 435 7.94 22.61 13.13
CA LEU A 435 6.52 23.01 13.02
C LEU A 435 5.98 23.80 14.23
N GLY A 436 6.85 24.35 15.09
CA GLY A 436 6.44 25.10 16.29
C GLY A 436 6.23 24.24 17.54
N GLU A 437 5.74 24.85 18.64
CA GLU A 437 5.74 24.23 19.98
C GLU A 437 4.66 23.11 20.15
N PHE A 438 3.57 23.14 19.36
CA PHE A 438 2.50 22.13 19.34
C PHE A 438 1.72 22.12 17.99
N PRO A 439 2.21 21.42 16.95
CA PRO A 439 1.43 21.26 15.71
C PRO A 439 0.19 20.38 15.94
N ILE A 440 -0.91 20.71 15.28
CA ILE A 440 -2.21 20.04 15.38
C ILE A 440 -2.54 19.41 14.02
N PHE A 441 -2.50 18.09 13.96
CA PHE A 441 -2.72 17.31 12.75
C PHE A 441 -4.12 16.73 12.71
N THR A 442 -4.75 16.84 11.54
CA THR A 442 -5.99 16.14 11.24
C THR A 442 -6.02 15.67 9.80
N TYR A 443 -6.61 14.49 9.55
CA TYR A 443 -6.53 13.84 8.24
C TYR A 443 -7.91 13.44 7.70
N TRP A 444 -8.14 13.79 6.43
CA TRP A 444 -9.27 13.32 5.65
C TRP A 444 -8.84 13.07 4.20
N GLY A 445 -8.52 11.82 3.86
CA GLY A 445 -7.85 11.47 2.59
C GLY A 445 -8.54 11.99 1.33
N GLN A 446 -9.88 12.05 1.31
CA GLN A 446 -10.63 12.55 0.16
C GLN A 446 -10.63 14.08 0.00
N GLY A 447 -9.99 14.83 0.91
CA GLY A 447 -10.00 16.28 0.93
C GLY A 447 -11.21 16.87 1.68
N TYR A 448 -11.00 18.04 2.30
CA TYR A 448 -11.98 18.67 3.18
C TYR A 448 -13.12 19.41 2.45
N HIS A 449 -12.95 19.72 1.16
CA HIS A 449 -13.95 20.43 0.35
C HIS A 449 -15.28 19.65 0.31
N ASP A 450 -15.21 18.37 -0.06
CA ASP A 450 -16.37 17.49 -0.19
C ASP A 450 -16.62 16.62 1.06
N ALA A 451 -15.94 16.90 2.17
CA ALA A 451 -16.11 16.15 3.40
C ALA A 451 -17.55 16.29 3.95
N PRO A 452 -18.08 15.29 4.67
CA PRO A 452 -19.42 15.36 5.25
C PRO A 452 -19.66 16.64 6.07
N PRO A 453 -20.89 17.18 6.14
CA PRO A 453 -21.19 18.43 6.84
C PRO A 453 -20.66 18.48 8.29
N VAL A 454 -20.74 17.37 9.02
CA VAL A 454 -20.19 17.25 10.38
C VAL A 454 -18.67 17.40 10.42
N VAL A 455 -17.95 16.83 9.45
CA VAL A 455 -16.48 16.95 9.34
C VAL A 455 -16.09 18.40 9.05
N ARG A 456 -16.83 19.07 8.16
CA ARG A 456 -16.61 20.51 7.89
C ARG A 456 -16.91 21.38 9.12
N ALA A 457 -17.91 21.02 9.93
CA ALA A 457 -18.20 21.71 11.19
C ALA A 457 -17.06 21.54 12.21
N CYS A 458 -16.55 20.31 12.37
CA CYS A 458 -15.38 20.02 13.20
C CYS A 458 -14.14 20.81 12.75
N ARG A 459 -13.88 20.88 11.44
CA ARG A 459 -12.80 21.70 10.88
C ARG A 459 -12.94 23.19 11.23
N ARG A 460 -14.13 23.78 11.04
CA ARG A 460 -14.37 25.18 11.42
C ARG A 460 -14.16 25.44 12.90
N ALA A 461 -14.55 24.49 13.76
CA ALA A 461 -14.31 24.59 15.19
C ALA A 461 -12.82 24.53 15.54
N LEU A 462 -12.04 23.68 14.87
CA LEU A 462 -10.58 23.66 15.00
C LEU A 462 -9.95 24.99 14.59
N GLU A 463 -10.32 25.53 13.43
CA GLU A 463 -9.85 26.81 12.90
C GLU A 463 -10.20 27.99 13.83
N ARG A 464 -11.35 27.93 14.51
CA ARG A 464 -11.81 28.98 15.42
C ARG A 464 -11.04 29.01 16.74
N HIS A 465 -10.78 27.83 17.30
CA HIS A 465 -10.21 27.73 18.66
C HIS A 465 -8.69 27.67 18.69
N ASN A 466 -8.01 27.49 17.55
CA ASN A 466 -6.56 27.31 17.52
C ASN A 466 -5.91 28.26 16.52
N PRO A 467 -4.66 28.70 16.80
CA PRO A 467 -3.90 29.53 15.88
C PRO A 467 -3.72 28.85 14.50
N PRO A 468 -3.90 29.58 13.37
CA PRO A 468 -3.77 29.00 12.03
C PRO A 468 -2.42 28.36 11.73
N ASP A 469 -1.34 28.86 12.34
CA ASP A 469 0.04 28.37 12.19
C ASP A 469 0.29 27.02 12.88
N GLN A 470 -0.58 26.61 13.81
CA GLN A 470 -0.54 25.28 14.43
C GLN A 470 -1.33 24.24 13.63
N LEU A 471 -2.21 24.64 12.72
CA LEU A 471 -3.20 23.74 12.10
C LEU A 471 -2.69 23.10 10.80
N HIS A 472 -2.66 21.77 10.78
CA HIS A 472 -2.26 20.96 9.63
C HIS A 472 -3.40 20.05 9.17
N PHE A 473 -4.14 20.52 8.17
CA PHE A 473 -5.18 19.74 7.49
C PHE A 473 -4.56 18.91 6.37
N ILE A 474 -4.51 17.58 6.56
CA ILE A 474 -3.86 16.64 5.65
C ILE A 474 -4.91 15.87 4.85
N ASP A 475 -4.63 15.65 3.57
CA ASP A 475 -5.36 14.79 2.64
C ASP A 475 -4.38 13.97 1.78
N ASP A 476 -4.87 13.12 0.88
CA ASP A 476 -4.01 12.26 0.05
C ASP A 476 -3.02 13.06 -0.82
N ALA A 477 -3.37 14.31 -1.19
CA ALA A 477 -2.55 15.16 -2.04
C ALA A 477 -1.44 15.87 -1.27
N THR A 478 -1.69 16.24 -0.01
CA THR A 478 -0.75 16.96 0.85
C THR A 478 0.07 16.05 1.75
N LEU A 479 -0.39 14.82 2.01
CA LEU A 479 0.30 13.81 2.79
C LEU A 479 1.82 13.68 2.50
N PRO A 480 2.28 13.64 1.22
CA PRO A 480 3.71 13.46 0.93
C PRO A 480 4.61 14.60 1.42
N TYR A 481 4.05 15.76 1.78
CA TYR A 481 4.83 16.86 2.39
C TYR A 481 5.14 16.62 3.87
N TYR A 482 4.42 15.69 4.52
CA TYR A 482 4.52 15.46 5.96
C TYR A 482 5.18 14.13 6.31
N ALA A 483 4.86 13.08 5.56
CA ALA A 483 5.31 11.72 5.87
C ALA A 483 5.35 10.82 4.63
N ASP A 484 6.37 9.96 4.61
CA ASP A 484 6.49 8.84 3.68
C ASP A 484 6.41 7.52 4.46
N PHE A 485 5.79 6.51 3.86
CA PHE A 485 5.57 5.20 4.48
C PHE A 485 6.28 4.09 3.70
N PRO A 486 6.83 3.07 4.40
CA PRO A 486 7.33 1.89 3.74
C PRO A 486 6.26 1.22 2.88
N ASP A 487 6.72 0.70 1.77
CA ASP A 487 5.95 -0.02 0.78
C ASP A 487 5.11 -1.16 1.41
N SER A 488 5.66 -1.87 2.39
CA SER A 488 4.98 -2.93 3.15
C SER A 488 3.73 -2.44 3.90
N LEU A 489 3.79 -1.27 4.53
CA LEU A 489 2.66 -0.65 5.23
C LEU A 489 1.61 -0.14 4.24
N MET A 490 2.06 0.47 3.14
CA MET A 490 1.16 0.91 2.07
C MET A 490 0.41 -0.27 1.45
N ARG A 491 1.07 -1.43 1.30
CA ARG A 491 0.45 -2.69 0.84
C ARG A 491 -0.53 -3.27 1.87
N GLY A 492 -0.13 -3.36 3.14
CA GLY A 492 -0.97 -3.93 4.20
C GLY A 492 -2.22 -3.10 4.53
N SER A 493 -2.19 -1.80 4.23
CA SER A 493 -3.29 -0.88 4.48
C SER A 493 -4.20 -0.57 3.27
N VAL A 494 -3.97 -1.21 2.12
CA VAL A 494 -4.79 -1.01 0.91
C VAL A 494 -6.27 -1.25 1.20
N GLY A 495 -7.12 -0.27 0.91
CA GLY A 495 -8.57 -0.33 1.17
C GLY A 495 -8.97 -0.13 2.64
N GLN A 496 -8.00 -0.03 3.56
CA GLN A 496 -8.20 0.05 5.00
C GLN A 496 -7.85 1.45 5.52
N ARG A 497 -8.66 2.46 5.15
CA ARG A 497 -8.41 3.88 5.48
C ARG A 497 -8.25 4.16 6.98
N ALA A 498 -8.95 3.41 7.83
CA ALA A 498 -8.81 3.53 9.29
C ALA A 498 -7.41 3.12 9.76
N LEU A 499 -6.92 1.97 9.29
CA LEU A 499 -5.57 1.50 9.58
C LEU A 499 -4.49 2.44 9.06
N PHE A 500 -4.65 2.95 7.83
CA PHE A 500 -3.72 3.94 7.30
C PHE A 500 -3.67 5.20 8.19
N SER A 501 -4.82 5.67 8.65
CA SER A 501 -4.92 6.79 9.59
C SER A 501 -4.24 6.49 10.94
N ASP A 502 -4.32 5.25 11.43
CA ASP A 502 -3.60 4.79 12.63
C ASP A 502 -2.08 4.86 12.43
N ALA A 503 -1.57 4.49 11.25
CA ALA A 503 -0.16 4.63 10.93
C ALA A 503 0.26 6.09 10.81
N LEU A 504 -0.53 6.90 10.11
CA LEU A 504 -0.24 8.31 9.88
C LEU A 504 -0.15 9.09 11.19
N ARG A 505 -1.07 8.89 12.12
CA ARG A 505 -1.03 9.63 13.39
C ARG A 505 0.22 9.35 14.20
N VAL A 506 0.62 8.08 14.25
CA VAL A 506 1.81 7.68 14.99
C VAL A 506 3.07 8.22 14.30
N GLU A 507 3.11 8.22 12.97
CA GLU A 507 4.21 8.78 12.19
C GLU A 507 4.39 10.29 12.43
N LEU A 508 3.31 11.06 12.36
CA LEU A 508 3.35 12.50 12.55
C LEU A 508 3.76 12.86 13.98
N LEU A 509 3.18 12.20 14.98
CA LEU A 509 3.53 12.43 16.38
C LEU A 509 4.98 12.03 16.68
N ALA A 510 5.50 10.97 16.05
CA ALA A 510 6.88 10.57 16.22
C ALA A 510 7.87 11.58 15.64
N ARG A 511 7.53 12.17 14.48
CA ARG A 511 8.39 13.14 13.79
C ARG A 511 8.35 14.51 14.46
N TYR A 512 7.14 15.00 14.73
CA TYR A 512 6.91 16.41 15.06
C TYR A 512 6.43 16.64 16.49
N GLY A 513 6.06 15.58 17.23
CA GLY A 513 5.25 15.73 18.44
C GLY A 513 3.88 16.32 18.10
N GLY A 514 3.29 17.04 19.05
CA GLY A 514 2.05 17.80 18.85
C GLY A 514 0.79 17.00 19.17
N ILE A 515 -0.29 17.30 18.45
CA ILE A 515 -1.64 16.80 18.70
C ILE A 515 -2.18 16.14 17.44
N TRP A 516 -2.61 14.88 17.55
CA TRP A 516 -3.48 14.26 16.57
C TRP A 516 -4.94 14.43 16.99
N VAL A 517 -5.77 14.86 16.04
CA VAL A 517 -7.22 14.94 16.20
C VAL A 517 -7.94 14.38 14.98
N ASP A 518 -8.79 13.37 15.19
CA ASP A 518 -9.64 12.84 14.13
C ASP A 518 -10.51 13.94 13.49
N ALA A 519 -10.73 13.89 12.18
CA ALA A 519 -11.52 14.88 11.43
C ALA A 519 -13.00 14.99 11.86
N THR A 520 -13.47 14.12 12.76
CA THR A 520 -14.82 14.11 13.32
C THR A 520 -14.86 14.61 14.78
N CYS A 521 -13.80 15.27 15.26
CA CYS A 521 -13.76 15.84 16.60
C CYS A 521 -14.11 17.33 16.60
N LEU A 522 -15.18 17.68 17.33
CA LEU A 522 -15.60 19.05 17.54
C LEU A 522 -14.85 19.63 18.75
N THR A 523 -14.07 20.68 18.56
CA THR A 523 -13.38 21.38 19.66
C THR A 523 -14.25 22.49 20.25
N THR A 524 -14.17 22.67 21.56
CA THR A 524 -14.91 23.72 22.31
C THR A 524 -13.98 24.65 23.09
N ALA A 525 -12.68 24.40 23.03
CA ALA A 525 -11.62 25.24 23.60
C ALA A 525 -10.33 25.08 22.80
N PRO A 526 -9.35 26.00 22.95
CA PRO A 526 -8.03 25.83 22.35
C PRO A 526 -7.34 24.55 22.85
N LEU A 527 -6.81 23.76 21.93
CA LEU A 527 -6.27 22.44 22.26
C LEU A 527 -4.94 22.55 22.98
N THR A 528 -4.04 23.42 22.52
CA THR A 528 -2.69 23.58 23.06
C THR A 528 -2.74 23.90 24.56
N GLU A 529 -3.55 24.88 24.99
CA GLU A 529 -3.74 25.16 26.42
C GLU A 529 -4.40 23.99 27.16
N SER A 530 -5.40 23.34 26.55
CA SER A 530 -6.14 22.24 27.18
C SER A 530 -5.27 20.99 27.44
N VAL A 531 -4.19 20.78 26.68
CA VAL A 531 -3.38 19.55 26.76
C VAL A 531 -1.97 19.73 27.31
N THR A 532 -1.50 20.96 27.51
CA THR A 532 -0.11 21.24 27.92
C THR A 532 0.26 20.49 29.21
N GLU A 533 -0.62 20.51 30.21
CA GLU A 533 -0.44 19.77 31.47
C GLU A 533 -0.73 18.27 31.31
N LEU A 534 -1.72 17.92 30.48
CA LEU A 534 -2.12 16.52 30.25
C LEU A 534 -0.98 15.69 29.67
N ALA A 535 -0.18 16.27 28.78
CA ALA A 535 1.00 15.64 28.18
C ALA A 535 2.30 15.89 28.97
N GLY A 536 2.21 16.25 30.25
CA GLY A 536 3.37 16.55 31.10
C GLY A 536 4.36 15.39 31.25
N SER A 537 3.89 14.14 31.18
CA SER A 537 4.76 12.95 31.22
C SER A 537 5.37 12.58 29.86
N GLY A 538 4.99 13.27 28.78
CA GLY A 538 5.47 13.00 27.42
C GLY A 538 4.37 12.54 26.45
N PHE A 539 3.31 11.93 26.93
CA PHE A 539 2.20 11.44 26.10
C PHE A 539 0.85 11.52 26.81
N PHE A 540 -0.20 11.84 26.05
CA PHE A 540 -1.58 11.77 26.53
C PHE A 540 -2.52 11.19 25.47
N ALA A 541 -3.44 10.34 25.91
CA ALA A 541 -4.62 9.93 25.17
C ALA A 541 -5.75 9.66 26.16
N PHE A 542 -7.00 9.86 25.76
CA PHE A 542 -8.14 9.44 26.58
C PHE A 542 -8.15 7.92 26.76
N ASN A 543 -8.67 7.39 27.88
CA ASN A 543 -8.76 5.96 28.14
C ASN A 543 -10.20 5.43 28.10
N TYR A 544 -10.36 4.14 27.80
CA TYR A 544 -11.65 3.44 27.84
C TYR A 544 -11.53 2.10 28.60
N VAL A 545 -12.64 1.50 29.02
CA VAL A 545 -12.62 0.34 29.93
C VAL A 545 -11.88 -0.87 29.34
N GLU A 546 -12.05 -1.12 28.04
CA GLU A 546 -11.48 -2.28 27.33
C GLU A 546 -10.14 -1.96 26.62
N SER A 547 -9.62 -0.73 26.75
CA SER A 547 -8.37 -0.31 26.10
C SER A 547 -7.72 0.89 26.79
N ARG A 548 -6.40 0.85 26.95
CA ARG A 548 -5.63 1.96 27.56
C ARG A 548 -5.83 3.28 26.83
N ILE A 549 -6.06 3.26 25.52
CA ILE A 549 -6.14 4.47 24.71
C ILE A 549 -7.38 4.55 23.84
N SER A 550 -7.76 5.77 23.54
CA SER A 550 -8.66 6.19 22.50
C SER A 550 -7.84 6.92 21.45
N SER A 551 -7.46 6.21 20.39
CA SER A 551 -6.49 6.69 19.40
C SER A 551 -7.01 7.79 18.44
N TRP A 552 -8.27 8.23 18.60
CA TRP A 552 -8.84 9.36 17.85
C TRP A 552 -8.36 10.73 18.36
N PHE A 553 -7.74 10.78 19.54
CA PHE A 553 -7.05 11.95 20.07
C PHE A 553 -5.81 11.54 20.85
N MET A 554 -4.65 11.99 20.39
CA MET A 554 -3.36 11.66 20.98
C MET A 554 -2.49 12.90 21.00
N VAL A 555 -1.76 13.11 22.09
CA VAL A 555 -0.84 14.22 22.28
C VAL A 555 0.51 13.64 22.62
N SER A 556 1.56 14.17 22.01
CA SER A 556 2.93 13.70 22.24
C SER A 556 3.89 14.88 22.31
N ARG A 557 4.74 14.88 23.34
CA ARG A 557 5.97 15.66 23.33
C ARG A 557 6.96 15.00 22.38
N GLN A 558 7.76 15.82 21.69
CA GLN A 558 8.82 15.30 20.84
C GLN A 558 9.76 14.42 21.67
N GLY A 559 10.07 13.22 21.17
CA GLY A 559 10.90 12.25 21.88
C GLY A 559 10.17 11.32 22.84
N SER A 560 8.83 11.34 22.91
CA SER A 560 8.04 10.36 23.67
C SER A 560 8.45 8.91 23.35
N ARG A 561 8.77 8.15 24.39
CA ARG A 561 9.16 6.73 24.28
C ARG A 561 7.98 5.88 23.82
N ILE A 562 6.77 6.21 24.30
CA ILE A 562 5.52 5.59 23.86
C ILE A 562 5.37 5.68 22.34
N VAL A 563 5.47 6.89 21.78
CA VAL A 563 5.23 7.09 20.34
C VAL A 563 6.36 6.48 19.50
N ALA A 564 7.62 6.57 19.94
CA ALA A 564 8.75 5.96 19.25
C ALA A 564 8.63 4.44 19.16
N LEU A 565 8.27 3.77 20.27
CA LEU A 565 8.08 2.32 20.30
C LEU A 565 6.84 1.89 19.50
N LEU A 566 5.73 2.63 19.62
CA LEU A 566 4.49 2.32 18.88
C LEU A 566 4.71 2.43 17.37
N ARG A 567 5.45 3.45 16.91
CA ARG A 567 5.87 3.59 15.51
C ARG A 567 6.71 2.42 15.06
N ALA A 568 7.78 2.12 15.79
CA ALA A 568 8.69 1.03 15.45
C ALA A 568 7.96 -0.31 15.35
N ALA A 569 7.12 -0.62 16.33
CA ALA A 569 6.31 -1.82 16.38
C ALA A 569 5.35 -1.94 15.19
N LEU A 570 4.67 -0.85 14.82
CA LEU A 570 3.76 -0.83 13.67
C LEU A 570 4.49 -1.07 12.35
N LEU A 571 5.64 -0.42 12.14
CA LEU A 571 6.45 -0.61 10.93
C LEU A 571 7.00 -2.04 10.83
N THR A 572 7.57 -2.56 11.92
CA THR A 572 8.06 -3.94 12.00
C THR A 572 6.93 -4.95 11.74
N TRP A 573 5.73 -4.74 12.29
CA TRP A 573 4.57 -5.58 12.00
C TRP A 573 4.28 -5.70 10.50
N PHE A 574 4.16 -4.56 9.81
CA PHE A 574 3.83 -4.57 8.39
C PHE A 574 4.97 -5.06 7.50
N GLU A 575 6.23 -4.83 7.88
CA GLU A 575 7.38 -5.37 7.16
C GLU A 575 7.43 -6.90 7.19
N HIS A 576 7.13 -7.51 8.34
CA HIS A 576 7.18 -8.96 8.51
C HIS A 576 5.91 -9.69 8.07
N ARG A 577 4.72 -9.10 8.25
CA ARG A 577 3.45 -9.83 8.04
C ARG A 577 2.58 -9.31 6.90
N GLN A 578 2.72 -8.02 6.54
CA GLN A 578 1.92 -7.34 5.51
C GLN A 578 0.38 -7.51 5.67
N ASP A 579 -0.13 -7.82 6.87
CA ASP A 579 -1.54 -8.10 7.14
C ASP A 579 -2.12 -7.26 8.30
N LEU A 580 -3.45 -7.17 8.34
CA LEU A 580 -4.18 -6.62 9.49
C LEU A 580 -4.94 -7.75 10.20
N ILE A 581 -4.40 -8.19 11.34
CA ILE A 581 -5.01 -9.25 12.16
C ILE A 581 -6.34 -8.82 12.79
N ASP A 582 -6.45 -7.56 13.19
CA ASP A 582 -7.64 -7.01 13.82
C ASP A 582 -7.74 -5.51 13.58
N TYR A 583 -8.99 -5.00 13.49
CA TYR A 583 -9.25 -3.58 13.27
C TYR A 583 -8.61 -2.68 14.33
N TYR A 584 -8.43 -3.19 15.56
CA TYR A 584 -7.86 -2.44 16.69
C TYR A 584 -6.36 -2.68 16.87
N LEU A 585 -5.60 -3.02 15.81
CA LEU A 585 -4.16 -3.33 15.89
C LEU A 585 -3.36 -2.33 16.74
N ILE A 586 -3.53 -1.02 16.56
CA ILE A 586 -2.79 -0.02 17.36
C ILE A 586 -3.06 -0.13 18.87
N HIS A 587 -4.27 -0.56 19.27
CA HIS A 587 -4.64 -0.75 20.68
C HIS A 587 -4.01 -2.03 21.22
N HIS A 588 -3.89 -3.08 20.41
CA HIS A 588 -3.17 -4.30 20.78
C HIS A 588 -1.67 -4.03 20.91
N LEU A 589 -1.09 -3.29 19.96
CA LEU A 589 0.32 -2.87 20.03
C LEU A 589 0.58 -2.05 21.29
N PHE A 590 -0.27 -1.05 21.60
CA PHE A 590 -0.13 -0.24 22.79
C PHE A 590 -0.19 -1.07 24.07
N GLU A 591 -1.18 -1.96 24.19
CA GLU A 591 -1.34 -2.81 25.37
C GLU A 591 -0.15 -3.74 25.57
N MET A 592 0.35 -4.34 24.50
CA MET A 592 1.44 -5.30 24.59
C MET A 592 2.79 -4.62 24.78
N LEU A 593 3.03 -3.44 24.18
CA LEU A 593 4.21 -2.63 24.49
C LEU A 593 4.23 -2.18 25.95
N TYR A 594 3.10 -1.77 26.51
CA TYR A 594 3.00 -1.48 27.96
C TYR A 594 3.45 -2.65 28.83
N ARG A 595 3.23 -3.89 28.39
CA ARG A 595 3.59 -5.11 29.15
C ARG A 595 5.02 -5.55 28.96
N LEU A 596 5.57 -5.32 27.77
CA LEU A 596 6.89 -5.81 27.37
C LEU A 596 8.00 -4.78 27.61
N GLU A 597 7.67 -3.49 27.60
CA GLU A 597 8.64 -2.38 27.70
C GLU A 597 8.45 -1.55 28.98
N PRO A 598 9.31 -1.71 30.00
CA PRO A 598 9.21 -0.96 31.25
C PRO A 598 9.20 0.57 31.07
N GLY A 599 10.03 1.10 30.17
CA GLY A 599 10.05 2.55 29.90
C GLY A 599 8.78 3.07 29.21
N PHE A 600 8.07 2.20 28.47
CA PHE A 600 6.74 2.53 27.93
C PHE A 600 5.72 2.62 29.07
N ALA A 601 5.74 1.65 29.98
CA ALA A 601 4.85 1.62 31.13
C ALA A 601 5.08 2.80 32.07
N GLU A 602 6.32 3.15 32.35
CA GLU A 602 6.71 4.28 33.20
C GLU A 602 6.20 5.62 32.65
N GLU A 603 6.44 5.90 31.36
CA GLU A 603 5.94 7.14 30.72
C GLU A 603 4.41 7.20 30.74
N TRP A 604 3.76 6.06 30.48
CA TRP A 604 2.30 5.97 30.52
C TRP A 604 1.84 6.27 31.94
N ASP A 605 2.29 5.49 32.93
CA ASP A 605 1.81 5.53 34.33
C ASP A 605 2.14 6.84 35.06
N GLY A 606 3.14 7.59 34.61
CA GLY A 606 3.40 8.96 35.09
C GLY A 606 2.41 10.02 34.55
N GLY A 607 1.56 9.69 33.58
CA GLY A 607 0.66 10.62 32.91
C GLY A 607 -0.75 10.73 33.50
N ILE A 608 -1.46 11.82 33.17
CA ILE A 608 -2.84 12.04 33.60
C ILE A 608 -3.81 11.11 32.85
N ARG A 609 -4.83 10.59 33.55
CA ARG A 609 -5.86 9.70 32.99
C ARG A 609 -7.21 10.38 32.94
N LEU A 610 -7.72 10.59 31.72
CA LEU A 610 -9.08 11.07 31.48
C LEU A 610 -9.86 10.07 30.63
N GLY A 611 -11.07 9.73 31.08
CA GLY A 611 -11.96 8.82 30.38
C GLY A 611 -12.52 9.39 29.08
N SER A 612 -12.74 8.54 28.09
CA SER A 612 -13.37 8.92 26.81
C SER A 612 -14.88 9.16 26.91
N ARG A 613 -15.53 8.91 28.07
CA ARG A 613 -16.98 9.06 28.22
C ARG A 613 -17.47 10.50 27.98
N PRO A 614 -16.92 11.55 28.62
CA PRO A 614 -17.38 12.92 28.35
C PRO A 614 -17.21 13.34 26.88
N PRO A 615 -16.06 13.10 26.20
CA PRO A 615 -15.92 13.36 24.77
C PRO A 615 -16.93 12.63 23.86
N HIS A 616 -17.49 11.49 24.28
CA HIS A 616 -18.47 10.73 23.49
C HIS A 616 -19.92 11.08 23.80
N ALA A 617 -20.20 11.90 24.82
CA ALA A 617 -21.57 12.20 25.24
C ALA A 617 -22.40 12.77 24.07
N LEU A 618 -21.85 13.73 23.33
CA LEU A 618 -22.54 14.31 22.17
C LEU A 618 -22.75 13.31 21.04
N GLN A 619 -21.84 12.36 20.83
CA GLN A 619 -21.97 11.32 19.80
C GLN A 619 -23.20 10.44 20.02
N VAL A 620 -23.48 10.10 21.29
CA VAL A 620 -24.56 9.18 21.66
C VAL A 620 -25.92 9.80 21.32
N MET A 621 -26.08 11.10 21.57
CA MET A 621 -27.34 11.82 21.41
C MET A 621 -27.44 12.64 20.13
N MET A 622 -26.42 12.64 19.25
CA MET A 622 -26.34 13.60 18.14
C MET A 622 -27.55 13.59 17.17
N TYR A 623 -28.34 12.52 17.14
CA TYR A 623 -29.53 12.40 16.29
C TYR A 623 -30.85 12.71 17.00
N GLU A 624 -30.82 12.96 18.30
CA GLU A 624 -32.00 13.29 19.11
C GLU A 624 -32.43 14.75 18.90
N PRO A 625 -33.69 15.11 19.21
CA PRO A 625 -34.15 16.50 19.23
C PRO A 625 -33.31 17.37 20.16
N LEU A 626 -32.98 18.58 19.69
CA LEU A 626 -32.15 19.54 20.38
C LEU A 626 -32.84 20.06 21.65
N ASP A 627 -32.22 19.80 22.79
CA ASP A 627 -32.37 20.62 24.00
C ASP A 627 -31.12 21.49 24.15
N SER A 628 -31.30 22.81 24.11
CA SER A 628 -30.19 23.75 24.16
C SER A 628 -29.45 23.71 25.50
N ASN A 629 -30.14 23.49 26.62
CA ASN A 629 -29.50 23.41 27.94
C ASN A 629 -28.64 22.16 28.06
N GLU A 630 -29.11 21.06 27.50
CA GLU A 630 -28.40 19.79 27.50
C GLU A 630 -27.19 19.83 26.56
N LEU A 631 -27.32 20.44 25.37
CA LEU A 631 -26.18 20.68 24.48
C LEU A 631 -25.09 21.47 25.20
N ASP A 632 -25.46 22.56 25.86
CA ASP A 632 -24.57 23.40 26.65
C ASP A 632 -23.86 22.64 27.76
N ARG A 633 -24.61 21.80 28.50
CA ARG A 633 -24.07 20.94 29.56
C ARG A 633 -23.04 19.96 29.02
N VAL A 634 -23.34 19.32 27.88
CA VAL A 634 -22.46 18.37 27.22
C VAL A 634 -21.21 19.05 26.69
N LEU A 635 -21.33 20.19 26.00
CA LEU A 635 -20.19 20.93 25.45
C LEU A 635 -19.22 21.42 26.54
N ARG A 636 -19.70 21.71 27.75
CA ARG A 636 -18.87 22.07 28.92
C ARG A 636 -18.19 20.88 29.61
N SER A 637 -18.59 19.65 29.30
CA SER A 637 -18.04 18.45 29.95
C SER A 637 -16.68 17.98 29.40
N SER A 638 -16.26 18.53 28.25
CA SER A 638 -14.96 18.26 27.65
C SER A 638 -14.56 19.40 26.70
N PHE A 639 -13.25 19.62 26.52
CA PHE A 639 -12.71 20.54 25.53
C PHE A 639 -12.80 20.00 24.08
N ILE A 640 -13.14 18.72 23.93
CA ILE A 640 -13.23 18.05 22.63
C ILE A 640 -14.31 16.97 22.64
N HIS A 641 -15.06 16.86 21.54
CA HIS A 641 -16.20 15.97 21.41
C HIS A 641 -16.05 15.10 20.15
N LYS A 642 -15.93 13.79 20.35
CA LYS A 642 -15.78 12.82 19.26
C LYS A 642 -17.14 12.55 18.62
N LEU A 643 -17.33 12.90 17.35
CA LEU A 643 -18.57 12.64 16.61
C LEU A 643 -18.40 11.47 15.63
N THR A 644 -19.42 11.21 14.80
CA THR A 644 -19.36 10.26 13.70
C THR A 644 -20.06 10.83 12.47
N HIS A 645 -19.54 10.50 11.28
CA HIS A 645 -20.20 10.79 10.00
C HIS A 645 -20.97 9.56 9.46
N LYS A 646 -20.86 8.41 10.14
CA LYS A 646 -21.56 7.18 9.73
C LYS A 646 -23.00 7.24 10.25
N LEU A 647 -23.96 7.29 9.33
CA LEU A 647 -25.37 7.16 9.66
C LEU A 647 -25.70 5.71 10.03
N ASN A 648 -26.31 5.54 11.22
CA ASN A 648 -26.86 4.26 11.64
C ASN A 648 -28.01 3.83 10.74
N ARG A 649 -28.28 2.52 10.66
CA ARG A 649 -29.29 1.93 9.75
C ARG A 649 -30.68 2.57 9.90
N GLN A 650 -31.11 2.90 11.13
CA GLN A 650 -32.37 3.61 11.41
C GLN A 650 -32.42 5.04 10.83
N HIS A 651 -31.28 5.71 10.69
CA HIS A 651 -31.17 7.07 10.16
C HIS A 651 -30.72 7.12 8.70
N ARG A 652 -30.46 5.97 8.06
CA ARG A 652 -30.22 5.88 6.61
C ARG A 652 -31.54 5.98 5.83
N ASP A 653 -32.62 5.48 6.42
CA ASP A 653 -33.95 5.42 5.81
C ASP A 653 -34.92 6.47 6.39
N GLY A 654 -34.48 7.23 7.42
CA GLY A 654 -35.27 8.24 8.12
C GLY A 654 -34.72 9.67 7.96
N PHE A 655 -35.61 10.67 8.04
CA PHE A 655 -35.24 12.09 8.01
C PHE A 655 -34.56 12.48 9.34
N ILE A 656 -33.30 12.94 9.31
CA ILE A 656 -32.68 13.58 10.47
C ILE A 656 -33.36 14.93 10.65
N SER A 657 -34.00 15.15 11.80
CA SER A 657 -34.69 16.41 12.09
C SER A 657 -33.73 17.60 11.93
N SER A 658 -34.22 18.66 11.29
CA SER A 658 -33.54 19.96 11.25
C SER A 658 -33.31 20.53 12.65
N ASP A 659 -34.03 20.05 13.66
CA ASP A 659 -33.90 20.45 15.05
C ASP A 659 -33.17 19.39 15.90
N SER A 660 -32.24 18.62 15.32
CA SER A 660 -31.38 17.69 16.06
C SER A 660 -30.10 18.36 16.60
N TYR A 661 -29.45 17.74 17.58
CA TYR A 661 -28.12 18.18 18.06
C TYR A 661 -27.09 18.25 16.93
N LEU A 662 -27.05 17.26 16.02
CA LEU A 662 -26.17 17.26 14.86
C LEU A 662 -26.44 18.46 13.93
N ALA A 663 -27.71 18.75 13.66
CA ALA A 663 -28.08 19.91 12.86
C ALA A 663 -27.66 21.22 13.53
N ALA A 664 -27.79 21.30 14.86
CA ALA A 664 -27.29 22.39 15.68
C ALA A 664 -25.76 22.57 15.51
N VAL A 665 -24.98 21.51 15.67
CA VAL A 665 -23.52 21.51 15.46
C VAL A 665 -23.14 21.93 14.04
N ILE A 666 -23.85 21.42 13.02
CA ILE A 666 -23.57 21.76 11.61
C ILE A 666 -23.83 23.25 11.34
N ARG A 667 -24.88 23.84 11.95
CA ARG A 667 -25.22 25.26 11.86
C ARG A 667 -24.33 26.17 12.71
N GLY A 668 -23.70 25.63 13.75
CA GLY A 668 -22.98 26.42 14.75
C GLY A 668 -23.85 26.91 15.91
N ALA A 669 -24.93 26.21 16.27
CA ALA A 669 -25.68 26.52 17.49
C ALA A 669 -24.92 26.01 18.72
N GLY A 670 -24.81 26.84 19.78
CA GLY A 670 -23.87 26.66 20.90
C GLY A 670 -22.61 27.54 20.78
N GLU A 671 -22.47 28.27 19.69
CA GLU A 671 -21.47 29.31 19.49
C GLU A 671 -21.90 30.58 20.25
N SER A 672 -21.61 30.64 21.56
CA SER A 672 -21.60 31.95 22.21
C SER A 672 -20.60 32.85 21.47
N PRO A 673 -20.98 34.06 21.06
CA PRO A 673 -20.00 35.01 20.56
C PRO A 673 -18.96 35.19 21.66
N ALA A 674 -17.69 34.98 21.30
CA ALA A 674 -16.58 35.35 22.15
C ALA A 674 -16.88 36.75 22.72
N ARG A 675 -16.81 36.89 24.05
CA ARG A 675 -16.99 38.16 24.74
C ARG A 675 -16.03 39.19 24.13
N SER A 676 -16.53 39.93 23.17
CA SER A 676 -16.06 41.26 22.85
C SER A 676 -16.62 42.19 23.92
N GLU A 677 -16.00 42.24 25.10
CA GLU A 677 -16.24 43.32 26.06
C GLU A 677 -15.15 43.39 27.14
N GLN A 678 -14.29 44.41 26.97
CA GLN A 678 -13.65 45.22 28.02
C GLN A 678 -12.70 44.54 29.02
N ARG A 679 -11.42 44.43 28.66
CA ARG A 679 -10.30 45.30 29.12
C ARG A 679 -8.95 44.72 28.74
#